data_AF-A0A960MR59-F1
#
_entry.id   AF-A0A960MR59-F1
#
_cell.length_a   1.000
_cell.length_b   1.000
_cell.length_c   1.000
_cell.angle_alpha   90.00
_cell.angle_beta   90.00
_cell.angle_gamma   90.00
#
_symmetry.space_group_name_H-M   'P 1'
#
loop_
_entity.id
_entity.type
_entity.pdbx_description
1 polymer ?
#
loop_
_entity_poly.entity_id
_entity_poly.type
_entity_poly.pdbx_seq_one_letter_code
_entity_poly.pdbx_strand_id
1 'polypeptide(L)'
;MDSDSPSKAPTPRPVPARFLVSRRTLHFDRFMTSAIVFGGIGIVVAVFGIFAFILGEIFPLFGEAKITESRTADFRYSAGGVLGLDEWSKRPFFFDGRSEISFLPLDGDSDAAVSTEAIPLPEGSELSAYRYDAISQSIIVGTNQAQAGLVRIRYTSTESDGKTVVGAKLELQPFYDLGATGENSTVQAIDYKDAGERKLFGAILTEGGTGETHLKAVSLKQQRSLLGAGEVKVDESTDLTSHLAGQHPVEVLVAGTADSMIVSTREGDLFYLFRNGDTWELRQRFLPFEDLGSRLSGFGFLFGDVSIVAYSDGGDVRVFSLFFKEGEKVRTFGQTKEFPKLDGGVTHYLASQRNKSFVVANDHGFVLCYATTETVRKRMDLPFEAGTVAIDAKAAHIGFLDQATGKLHLYEVDDPHPEAGWKAFFAEIWYEGFAKPKYEWQSTGGTDDFESKLSLTPLIIGSLKGTLYAMVFAVPIALLAAIYVSQFMHPDVKKTIKPLMEIMASLPSVVLGFLAALWLAPLLETRVPSVLMMVVLVPATAALIGHVWSHLPIRYRNRMPVGSEYLILVPVVILMAWLGWVLGPVIEKVCFVATMPDGSKLADFRVWWPQFSGLPFDQRNCLVVGFIMGFAVIPVIFTIAEDALSNVPPSITSASEALGASRWQVVRTVVLPIAAAGVFSALMIGFGRAVGETMIVVMATGNTPVMDQLGRLFLGDPGLGAGQFPIAEHWNMFNGMRTLSANIAVELPEAAVHSTHYRSLFLGAMVLFLMTFVLNTIAEVLRQRLRERFKIV
;
A
#
# COMPACT_ATOMS: atom_id res chain seq x y z
N MET A 1 -24.50 36.39 92.55
CA MET A 1 -23.24 36.65 91.83
C MET A 1 -22.57 35.31 91.63
N ASP A 2 -22.40 34.94 90.37
CA ASP A 2 -21.49 33.97 89.76
C ASP A 2 -21.31 32.58 90.38
N SER A 3 -21.80 31.55 89.66
CA SER A 3 -20.94 30.66 88.85
C SER A 3 -21.78 29.53 88.25
N ASP A 4 -22.21 29.67 87.00
CA ASP A 4 -22.88 28.59 86.25
C ASP A 4 -21.85 27.75 85.51
N SER A 5 -21.77 26.48 85.89
CA SER A 5 -20.85 25.46 85.38
C SER A 5 -21.18 25.05 83.93
N PRO A 6 -20.19 24.74 83.07
CA PRO A 6 -20.48 24.26 81.71
C PRO A 6 -21.03 22.84 81.76
N SER A 7 -22.27 22.65 81.30
CA SER A 7 -22.89 21.34 81.14
C SER A 7 -22.10 20.50 80.14
N LYS A 8 -21.57 19.36 80.58
CA LYS A 8 -20.90 18.36 79.74
C LYS A 8 -21.81 17.94 78.58
N ALA A 9 -21.30 18.03 77.35
CA ALA A 9 -21.97 17.51 76.17
C ALA A 9 -22.27 16.01 76.33
N PRO A 10 -23.43 15.52 75.86
CA PRO A 10 -23.80 14.12 76.00
C PRO A 10 -22.86 13.24 75.17
N THR A 11 -22.26 12.22 75.81
CA THR A 11 -21.51 11.18 75.12
C THR A 11 -22.40 10.47 74.10
N PRO A 12 -21.95 10.27 72.84
CA PRO A 12 -22.77 9.63 71.82
C PRO A 12 -23.19 8.23 72.27
N ARG A 13 -24.48 7.90 72.09
CA ARG A 13 -25.00 6.56 72.41
C ARG A 13 -24.22 5.50 71.63
N PRO A 14 -23.77 4.40 72.26
CA PRO A 14 -23.08 3.33 71.55
C PRO A 14 -23.99 2.78 70.44
N VAL A 15 -23.44 2.69 69.23
CA VAL A 15 -24.15 2.18 68.06
C VAL A 15 -24.66 0.75 68.38
N PRO A 16 -25.97 0.48 68.26
CA PRO A 16 -26.52 -0.85 68.56
C PRO A 16 -25.81 -1.94 67.75
N ALA A 17 -25.48 -3.09 68.36
CA ALA A 17 -24.68 -4.15 67.74
C ALA A 17 -25.21 -4.65 66.37
N ARG A 18 -26.50 -4.47 66.09
CA ARG A 18 -27.14 -4.74 64.79
C ARG A 18 -26.63 -3.88 63.62
N PHE A 19 -25.96 -2.77 63.90
CA PHE A 19 -25.35 -1.88 62.88
C PHE A 19 -23.82 -2.07 62.78
N LEU A 20 -23.24 -2.97 63.58
CA LEU A 20 -21.82 -3.33 63.44
C LEU A 20 -21.70 -4.32 62.27
N VAL A 21 -21.00 -3.89 61.23
CA VAL A 21 -20.71 -4.71 60.05
C VAL A 21 -19.97 -5.96 60.49
N SER A 22 -20.43 -7.14 60.07
CA SER A 22 -19.83 -8.41 60.49
C SER A 22 -18.34 -8.46 60.10
N ARG A 23 -17.49 -9.10 60.92
CA ARG A 23 -16.07 -9.29 60.58
C ARG A 23 -15.90 -9.99 59.23
N ARG A 24 -16.79 -10.93 58.89
CA ARG A 24 -16.76 -11.64 57.61
C ARG A 24 -17.03 -10.70 56.43
N THR A 25 -17.97 -9.78 56.57
CA THR A 25 -18.27 -8.74 55.56
C THR A 25 -17.08 -7.79 55.38
N LEU A 26 -16.42 -7.36 56.47
CA LEU A 26 -15.22 -6.51 56.38
C LEU A 26 -14.03 -7.22 55.72
N HIS A 27 -13.83 -8.51 55.98
CA HIS A 27 -12.80 -9.31 55.30
C HIS A 27 -13.12 -9.50 53.82
N PHE A 28 -14.40 -9.75 53.48
CA PHE A 28 -14.83 -9.87 52.09
C PHE A 28 -14.69 -8.55 51.33
N ASP A 29 -15.07 -7.43 51.93
CA ASP A 29 -14.94 -6.09 51.35
C ASP A 29 -13.47 -5.72 51.07
N ARG A 30 -12.57 -6.03 52.02
CA ARG A 30 -11.12 -5.88 51.79
C ARG A 30 -10.60 -6.77 50.68
N PHE A 31 -11.02 -8.04 50.64
CA PHE A 31 -10.67 -8.95 49.56
C PHE A 31 -11.15 -8.43 48.20
N MET A 32 -12.40 -7.99 48.10
CA MET A 32 -12.97 -7.44 46.87
C MET A 32 -12.24 -6.18 46.44
N THR A 33 -11.90 -5.29 47.38
CA THR A 33 -11.09 -4.09 47.09
C THR A 33 -9.72 -4.48 46.53
N SER A 34 -9.02 -5.41 47.16
CA SER A 34 -7.73 -5.91 46.66
C SER A 34 -7.86 -6.61 45.30
N ALA A 35 -8.91 -7.40 45.08
CA ALA A 35 -9.17 -8.08 43.81
C ALA A 35 -9.46 -7.08 42.67
N ILE A 36 -10.25 -6.04 42.92
CA ILE A 36 -10.55 -4.98 41.96
C ILE A 36 -9.29 -4.18 41.63
N VAL A 37 -8.49 -3.82 42.65
CA VAL A 37 -7.23 -3.09 42.43
C VAL A 37 -6.23 -3.94 41.66
N PHE A 38 -6.02 -5.19 42.06
CA PHE A 38 -5.10 -6.10 41.36
C PHE A 38 -5.57 -6.39 39.94
N GLY A 39 -6.87 -6.63 39.73
CA GLY A 39 -7.45 -6.79 38.41
C GLY A 39 -7.30 -5.54 37.54
N GLY A 40 -7.54 -4.36 38.12
CA GLY A 40 -7.35 -3.07 37.44
C GLY A 40 -5.90 -2.83 37.01
N ILE A 41 -4.94 -3.07 37.91
CA ILE A 41 -3.51 -3.01 37.59
C ILE A 41 -3.15 -4.05 36.52
N GLY A 42 -3.68 -5.27 36.62
CA GLY A 42 -3.47 -6.33 35.64
C GLY A 42 -3.93 -5.94 34.23
N ILE A 43 -5.10 -5.28 34.10
CA ILE A 43 -5.59 -4.75 32.82
C ILE A 43 -4.63 -3.69 32.28
N VAL A 44 -4.18 -2.75 33.12
CA VAL A 44 -3.24 -1.71 32.71
C VAL A 44 -1.93 -2.31 32.21
N VAL A 45 -1.36 -3.28 32.95
CA VAL A 45 -0.14 -4.01 32.54
C VAL A 45 -0.36 -4.75 31.23
N ALA A 46 -1.49 -5.42 31.05
CA ALA A 46 -1.81 -6.13 29.81
C ALA A 46 -1.91 -5.16 28.61
N VAL A 47 -2.56 -4.02 28.80
CA VAL A 47 -2.68 -2.98 27.75
C VAL A 47 -1.30 -2.43 27.37
N PHE A 48 -0.48 -2.04 28.36
CA PHE A 48 0.90 -1.59 28.08
C PHE A 48 1.78 -2.69 27.47
N GLY A 49 1.58 -3.96 27.87
CA GLY A 49 2.25 -5.11 27.28
C GLY A 49 1.89 -5.31 25.82
N ILE A 50 0.62 -5.18 25.45
CA ILE A 50 0.16 -5.18 24.05
C ILE A 50 0.81 -4.03 23.29
N PHE A 51 0.89 -2.82 23.86
CA PHE A 51 1.57 -1.70 23.21
C PHE A 51 3.06 -1.95 23.00
N ALA A 52 3.76 -2.46 24.01
CA ALA A 52 5.17 -2.80 23.90
C ALA A 52 5.40 -3.86 22.81
N PHE A 53 4.52 -4.86 22.71
CA PHE A 53 4.55 -5.87 21.67
C PHE A 53 4.32 -5.26 20.27
N ILE A 54 3.26 -4.47 20.08
CA ILE A 54 2.97 -3.81 18.79
C ILE A 54 4.14 -2.91 18.37
N LEU A 55 4.68 -2.10 19.30
CA LEU A 55 5.84 -1.25 19.02
C LEU A 55 7.08 -2.06 18.67
N GLY A 56 7.32 -3.18 19.36
CA GLY A 56 8.41 -4.11 19.06
C GLY A 56 8.30 -4.71 17.66
N GLU A 57 7.08 -5.00 17.18
CA GLU A 57 6.87 -5.48 15.82
C GLU A 57 7.05 -4.39 14.75
N ILE A 58 6.76 -3.14 15.09
CA ILE A 58 6.83 -2.00 14.16
C ILE A 58 8.27 -1.47 14.01
N PHE A 59 9.05 -1.39 15.09
CA PHE A 59 10.35 -0.72 15.09
C PHE A 59 11.31 -1.18 13.98
N PRO A 60 11.41 -2.49 13.66
CA PRO A 60 12.28 -2.98 12.59
C PRO A 60 11.94 -2.44 11.19
N LEU A 61 10.70 -2.02 10.92
CA LEU A 61 10.29 -1.48 9.62
C LEU A 61 10.97 -0.15 9.27
N PHE A 62 11.47 0.57 10.27
CA PHE A 62 12.12 1.86 10.11
C PHE A 62 13.64 1.78 10.38
N GLY A 63 14.18 0.56 10.51
CA GLY A 63 15.61 0.35 10.65
C GLY A 63 16.37 0.69 9.36
N GLU A 64 17.60 1.17 9.52
CA GLU A 64 18.58 1.24 8.43
C GLU A 64 19.21 -0.13 8.17
N ALA A 65 19.75 -0.31 6.97
CA ALA A 65 20.57 -1.47 6.67
C ALA A 65 21.84 -1.46 7.53
N LYS A 66 22.16 -2.61 8.12
CA LYS A 66 23.42 -2.83 8.83
C LYS A 66 24.39 -3.51 7.89
N ILE A 67 25.56 -2.91 7.72
CA ILE A 67 26.63 -3.47 6.90
C ILE A 67 27.85 -3.68 7.80
N THR A 68 28.34 -4.91 7.87
CA THR A 68 29.51 -5.28 8.67
C THR A 68 30.50 -6.04 7.83
N GLU A 69 31.79 -5.71 7.95
CA GLU A 69 32.85 -6.49 7.30
C GLU A 69 32.91 -7.87 7.97
N SER A 70 32.59 -8.91 7.20
CA SER A 70 32.50 -10.28 7.70
C SER A 70 33.87 -10.97 7.60
N ARG A 71 34.54 -10.84 6.44
CA ARG A 71 35.83 -11.48 6.17
C ARG A 71 36.69 -10.69 5.18
N THR A 72 38.00 -10.87 5.32
CA THR A 72 38.99 -10.46 4.32
C THR A 72 39.78 -11.70 3.88
N ALA A 73 39.99 -11.87 2.58
CA ALA A 73 40.79 -12.97 2.03
C ALA A 73 41.80 -12.45 1.00
N ASP A 74 43.01 -13.02 0.99
CA ASP A 74 44.01 -12.69 -0.01
C ASP A 74 43.62 -13.32 -1.35
N PHE A 75 43.44 -12.49 -2.38
CA PHE A 75 43.01 -12.93 -3.69
C PHE A 75 43.95 -12.33 -4.74
N ARG A 76 45.00 -13.05 -5.17
CA ARG A 76 45.95 -12.48 -6.15
C ARG A 76 45.29 -12.41 -7.54
N TYR A 77 45.08 -11.21 -8.07
CA TYR A 77 44.46 -11.01 -9.39
C TYR A 77 45.17 -9.92 -10.22
N SER A 78 44.89 -9.91 -11.52
CA SER A 78 45.28 -8.86 -12.46
C SER A 78 44.18 -7.81 -12.60
N ALA A 79 44.54 -6.51 -12.60
CA ALA A 79 43.57 -5.44 -12.83
C ALA A 79 42.76 -5.65 -14.12
N GLY A 80 41.43 -5.44 -14.05
CA GLY A 80 40.52 -5.48 -15.20
C GLY A 80 39.77 -6.81 -15.41
N GLY A 81 38.93 -7.21 -14.46
CA GLY A 81 38.13 -8.44 -14.53
C GLY A 81 36.77 -8.34 -13.84
N VAL A 82 36.02 -9.45 -13.77
CA VAL A 82 34.71 -9.51 -13.10
C VAL A 82 34.80 -10.40 -11.87
N LEU A 83 34.39 -9.85 -10.73
CA LEU A 83 34.09 -10.62 -9.53
C LEU A 83 32.62 -11.04 -9.56
N GLY A 84 32.34 -12.29 -9.19
CA GLY A 84 30.98 -12.72 -8.90
C GLY A 84 30.90 -13.58 -7.65
N LEU A 85 29.74 -13.52 -7.01
CA LEU A 85 29.44 -14.23 -5.77
C LEU A 85 28.40 -15.32 -6.04
N ASP A 86 28.59 -16.48 -5.44
CA ASP A 86 27.58 -17.53 -5.41
C ASP A 86 26.45 -17.20 -4.41
N GLU A 87 25.35 -17.96 -4.41
CA GLU A 87 24.19 -17.71 -3.55
C GLU A 87 24.49 -17.81 -2.04
N TRP A 88 25.60 -18.46 -1.67
CA TRP A 88 26.05 -18.60 -0.28
C TRP A 88 27.29 -17.75 0.04
N SER A 89 27.84 -17.02 -0.94
CA SER A 89 29.09 -16.24 -0.82
C SER A 89 30.26 -17.06 -0.25
N LYS A 90 30.31 -18.36 -0.57
CA LYS A 90 31.29 -19.32 -0.08
C LYS A 90 32.35 -19.68 -1.10
N ARG A 91 32.07 -19.46 -2.38
CA ARG A 91 33.00 -19.75 -3.47
C ARG A 91 32.96 -18.65 -4.52
N PRO A 92 33.36 -17.41 -4.16
CA PRO A 92 33.53 -16.33 -5.13
C PRO A 92 34.40 -16.78 -6.30
N PHE A 93 34.08 -16.24 -7.48
CA PHE A 93 34.91 -16.40 -8.66
C PHE A 93 35.39 -15.03 -9.14
N PHE A 94 36.56 -15.02 -9.74
CA PHE A 94 37.07 -13.89 -10.49
C PHE A 94 37.44 -14.34 -11.89
N PHE A 95 36.93 -13.61 -12.87
CA PHE A 95 37.28 -13.79 -14.26
C PHE A 95 38.26 -12.70 -14.68
N ASP A 96 39.43 -13.11 -15.18
CA ASP A 96 40.54 -12.22 -15.53
C ASP A 96 40.32 -11.39 -16.80
N GLY A 97 39.22 -11.64 -17.52
CA GLY A 97 38.89 -10.97 -18.77
C GLY A 97 39.60 -11.56 -20.00
N ARG A 98 40.42 -12.61 -19.84
CA ARG A 98 41.24 -13.18 -20.93
C ARG A 98 40.89 -14.62 -21.23
N SER A 99 41.07 -15.53 -20.28
CA SER A 99 40.85 -16.96 -20.50
C SER A 99 40.72 -17.77 -19.23
N GLU A 100 40.87 -17.19 -18.04
CA GLU A 100 40.93 -17.96 -16.80
C GLU A 100 39.88 -17.48 -15.79
N ILE A 101 39.18 -18.45 -15.18
CA ILE A 101 38.28 -18.21 -14.06
C ILE A 101 38.91 -18.82 -12.82
N SER A 102 39.19 -17.97 -11.83
CA SER A 102 39.74 -18.35 -10.54
C SER A 102 38.63 -18.42 -9.50
N PHE A 103 38.49 -19.57 -8.83
CA PHE A 103 37.56 -19.74 -7.71
C PHE A 103 38.31 -19.72 -6.39
N LEU A 104 37.82 -18.90 -5.46
CA LEU A 104 38.32 -18.82 -4.09
C LEU A 104 37.37 -19.56 -3.14
N PRO A 105 37.76 -20.72 -2.60
CA PRO A 105 36.99 -21.37 -1.55
C PRO A 105 37.11 -20.61 -0.21
N LEU A 106 35.97 -20.21 0.36
CA LEU A 106 35.85 -19.57 1.68
C LEU A 106 35.31 -20.55 2.76
N ASP A 107 35.22 -21.83 2.42
CA ASP A 107 34.71 -22.93 3.26
C ASP A 107 35.76 -23.43 4.28
N GLY A 108 35.82 -22.82 5.48
CA GLY A 108 36.64 -23.30 6.62
C GLY A 108 38.08 -22.74 6.70
N ASP A 109 38.78 -23.03 7.81
CA ASP A 109 40.11 -22.48 8.18
C ASP A 109 41.12 -22.53 7.02
N SER A 110 41.61 -21.35 6.65
CA SER A 110 42.81 -20.99 5.86
C SER A 110 43.46 -22.04 4.93
N ASP A 111 43.73 -21.61 3.69
CA ASP A 111 44.61 -22.22 2.68
C ASP A 111 44.05 -23.33 1.78
N ALA A 112 42.75 -23.35 1.48
CA ALA A 112 42.30 -24.07 0.29
C ALA A 112 42.77 -23.32 -0.97
N ALA A 113 43.61 -23.96 -1.79
CA ALA A 113 44.24 -23.36 -2.96
C ALA A 113 43.20 -22.83 -3.96
N VAL A 114 43.46 -21.64 -4.51
CA VAL A 114 42.66 -21.05 -5.60
C VAL A 114 42.64 -22.02 -6.78
N SER A 115 41.46 -22.51 -7.16
CA SER A 115 41.30 -23.38 -8.31
C SER A 115 41.07 -22.52 -9.54
N THR A 116 41.95 -22.62 -10.53
CA THR A 116 41.84 -21.90 -11.80
C THR A 116 41.42 -22.85 -12.90
N GLU A 117 40.35 -22.52 -13.61
CA GLU A 117 39.88 -23.25 -14.78
C GLU A 117 40.00 -22.35 -16.02
N ALA A 118 40.61 -22.86 -17.08
CA ALA A 118 40.71 -22.15 -18.35
C ALA A 118 39.45 -22.35 -19.20
N ILE A 119 39.01 -21.28 -19.86
CA ILE A 119 37.90 -21.31 -20.81
C ILE A 119 38.45 -21.83 -22.15
N PRO A 120 37.97 -22.99 -22.65
CA PRO A 120 38.38 -23.47 -23.97
C PRO A 120 37.80 -22.56 -25.06
N LEU A 121 38.68 -21.81 -25.73
CA LEU A 121 38.35 -20.93 -26.85
C LEU A 121 38.51 -21.67 -28.20
N PRO A 122 37.71 -21.31 -29.23
CA PRO A 122 37.95 -21.76 -30.60
C PRO A 122 39.38 -21.46 -31.09
N GLU A 123 39.97 -22.33 -31.91
CA GLU A 123 41.35 -22.19 -32.39
C GLU A 123 41.60 -20.83 -33.05
N GLY A 124 42.58 -20.08 -32.54
CA GLY A 124 42.97 -18.76 -33.06
C GLY A 124 42.06 -17.59 -32.66
N SER A 125 41.08 -17.81 -31.76
CA SER A 125 40.23 -16.75 -31.22
C SER A 125 40.71 -16.27 -29.84
N GLU A 126 40.64 -14.96 -29.60
CA GLU A 126 40.91 -14.34 -28.31
C GLU A 126 39.63 -13.65 -27.80
N LEU A 127 39.45 -13.61 -26.48
CA LEU A 127 38.34 -12.87 -25.87
C LEU A 127 38.55 -11.37 -26.03
N SER A 128 37.53 -10.69 -26.51
CA SER A 128 37.55 -9.25 -26.74
C SER A 128 36.52 -8.49 -25.90
N ALA A 129 35.42 -9.14 -25.52
CA ALA A 129 34.38 -8.56 -24.67
C ALA A 129 33.80 -9.61 -23.73
N TYR A 130 33.32 -9.16 -22.58
CA TYR A 130 32.62 -10.02 -21.64
C TYR A 130 31.56 -9.24 -20.86
N ARG A 131 30.55 -9.96 -20.38
CA ARG A 131 29.54 -9.46 -19.44
C ARG A 131 29.12 -10.57 -18.50
N TYR A 132 28.96 -10.27 -17.22
CA TYR A 132 28.45 -11.23 -16.25
C TYR A 132 26.96 -10.98 -16.01
N ASP A 133 26.15 -12.01 -16.25
CA ASP A 133 24.74 -12.03 -15.86
C ASP A 133 24.59 -12.79 -14.55
N ALA A 134 24.34 -12.04 -13.48
CA ALA A 134 24.27 -12.60 -12.15
C ALA A 134 23.05 -13.55 -11.97
N ILE A 135 21.95 -13.31 -12.72
CA ILE A 135 20.71 -14.10 -12.64
C ILE A 135 20.91 -15.51 -13.19
N SER A 136 21.48 -15.62 -14.39
CA SER A 136 21.78 -16.93 -14.99
C SER A 136 23.10 -17.53 -14.50
N GLN A 137 23.86 -16.79 -13.68
CA GLN A 137 25.23 -17.10 -13.26
C GLN A 137 26.11 -17.48 -14.44
N SER A 138 26.00 -16.70 -15.53
CA SER A 138 26.71 -16.96 -16.79
C SER A 138 27.58 -15.78 -17.17
N ILE A 139 28.80 -16.07 -17.61
CA ILE A 139 29.68 -15.08 -18.24
C ILE A 139 29.45 -15.18 -19.74
N ILE A 140 28.93 -14.10 -20.31
CA ILE A 140 28.72 -13.94 -21.73
C ILE A 140 30.05 -13.44 -22.30
N VAL A 141 30.59 -14.15 -23.28
CA VAL A 141 31.92 -13.86 -23.84
C VAL A 141 31.83 -13.62 -25.34
N GLY A 142 32.55 -12.63 -25.84
CA GLY A 142 32.68 -12.31 -27.26
C GLY A 142 34.14 -12.40 -27.70
N THR A 143 34.37 -12.84 -28.94
CA THR A 143 35.72 -13.03 -29.49
C THR A 143 36.10 -11.97 -30.53
N ASN A 144 37.40 -11.89 -30.82
CA ASN A 144 37.97 -11.11 -31.92
C ASN A 144 37.59 -11.60 -33.34
N GLN A 145 36.83 -12.70 -33.45
CA GLN A 145 36.32 -13.26 -34.72
C GLN A 145 34.79 -13.16 -34.84
N ALA A 146 34.16 -12.20 -34.17
CA ALA A 146 32.71 -11.99 -34.14
C ALA A 146 31.89 -13.22 -33.68
N GLN A 147 32.44 -14.05 -32.80
CA GLN A 147 31.73 -15.16 -32.18
C GLN A 147 31.35 -14.82 -30.73
N ALA A 148 30.25 -15.40 -30.25
CA ALA A 148 29.78 -15.27 -28.88
C ALA A 148 29.54 -16.62 -28.23
N GLY A 149 29.93 -16.76 -26.96
CA GLY A 149 29.71 -17.95 -26.16
C GLY A 149 29.12 -17.62 -24.80
N LEU A 150 28.62 -18.64 -24.12
CA LEU A 150 28.12 -18.55 -22.75
C LEU A 150 28.88 -19.53 -21.88
N VAL A 151 29.52 -19.02 -20.84
CA VAL A 151 30.19 -19.82 -19.82
C VAL A 151 29.32 -19.82 -18.58
N ARG A 152 28.57 -20.90 -18.38
CA ARG A 152 27.66 -21.03 -17.23
C ARG A 152 28.42 -21.60 -16.03
N ILE A 153 28.29 -20.96 -14.89
CA ILE A 153 28.87 -21.43 -13.63
C ILE A 153 27.77 -22.16 -12.87
N ARG A 154 27.88 -23.49 -12.75
CA ARG A 154 26.94 -24.30 -11.99
C ARG A 154 27.50 -24.56 -10.60
N TYR A 155 26.87 -23.95 -9.60
CA TYR A 155 27.17 -24.26 -8.20
C TYR A 155 26.39 -25.47 -7.72
N THR A 156 27.06 -26.34 -6.97
CA THR A 156 26.45 -27.50 -6.30
C THR A 156 26.74 -27.43 -4.81
N SER A 157 25.70 -27.48 -3.98
CA SER A 157 25.85 -27.53 -2.53
C SER A 157 25.77 -28.98 -2.07
N THR A 158 26.75 -29.40 -1.26
CA THR A 158 26.72 -30.68 -0.54
C THR A 158 26.92 -30.43 0.95
N GLU A 159 26.04 -30.97 1.78
CA GLU A 159 26.25 -30.98 3.24
C GLU A 159 27.12 -32.16 3.63
N SER A 160 28.25 -31.89 4.27
CA SER A 160 29.11 -32.91 4.87
C SER A 160 29.50 -32.45 6.27
N ASP A 161 29.28 -33.30 7.27
CA ASP A 161 29.66 -33.03 8.67
C ASP A 161 29.08 -31.73 9.26
N GLY A 162 27.84 -31.38 8.88
CA GLY A 162 27.16 -30.15 9.34
C GLY A 162 27.71 -28.85 8.75
N LYS A 163 28.63 -28.93 7.77
CA LYS A 163 29.13 -27.80 6.99
C LYS A 163 28.66 -27.92 5.53
N THR A 164 28.10 -26.84 5.00
CA THR A 164 27.80 -26.73 3.57
C THR A 164 29.10 -26.47 2.81
N VAL A 165 29.49 -27.39 1.94
CA VAL A 165 30.60 -27.22 0.99
C VAL A 165 30.02 -26.93 -0.37
N VAL A 166 30.47 -25.85 -1.01
CA VAL A 166 29.98 -25.42 -2.32
C VAL A 166 30.98 -25.82 -3.40
N GLY A 167 30.57 -26.68 -4.33
CA GLY A 167 31.27 -26.98 -5.58
C GLY A 167 30.91 -25.98 -6.66
N ALA A 168 31.83 -25.70 -7.59
CA ALA A 168 31.57 -24.95 -8.81
C ALA A 168 32.06 -25.77 -10.00
N LYS A 169 31.28 -25.79 -11.10
CA LYS A 169 31.68 -26.43 -12.36
C LYS A 169 31.33 -25.51 -13.52
N LEU A 170 32.27 -25.35 -14.45
CA LEU A 170 32.03 -24.62 -15.69
C LEU A 170 31.32 -25.49 -16.72
N GLU A 171 30.24 -24.95 -17.30
CA GLU A 171 29.53 -25.51 -18.44
C GLU A 171 29.61 -24.54 -19.61
N LEU A 172 30.42 -24.88 -20.60
CA LEU A 172 30.56 -24.09 -21.82
C LEU A 172 29.41 -24.42 -22.78
N GLN A 173 28.69 -23.41 -23.23
CA GLN A 173 27.79 -23.53 -24.37
C GLN A 173 28.57 -23.38 -25.68
N PRO A 174 28.04 -23.89 -26.82
CA PRO A 174 28.65 -23.67 -28.12
C PRO A 174 28.84 -22.17 -28.42
N PHE A 175 29.91 -21.84 -29.14
CA PHE A 175 30.08 -20.51 -29.70
C PHE A 175 29.19 -20.34 -30.92
N TYR A 176 28.49 -19.22 -31.00
CA TYR A 176 27.62 -18.83 -32.10
C TYR A 176 28.27 -17.70 -32.89
N ASP A 177 28.17 -17.76 -34.21
CA ASP A 177 28.60 -16.68 -35.09
C ASP A 177 27.59 -15.54 -35.02
N LEU A 178 28.05 -14.33 -34.69
CA LEU A 178 27.22 -13.12 -34.67
C LEU A 178 27.07 -12.49 -36.06
N GLY A 179 27.80 -13.01 -37.05
CA GLY A 179 27.94 -12.49 -38.40
C GLY A 179 28.99 -11.38 -38.42
N ALA A 180 30.10 -11.59 -39.13
CA ALA A 180 31.08 -10.53 -39.37
C ALA A 180 30.53 -9.46 -40.33
N THR A 181 31.01 -8.21 -40.21
CA THR A 181 30.63 -7.10 -41.11
C THR A 181 31.80 -6.64 -42.00
N GLY A 182 32.90 -7.39 -42.02
CA GLY A 182 34.13 -7.10 -42.79
C GLY A 182 35.25 -8.09 -42.45
N GLU A 183 36.49 -7.85 -42.93
CA GLU A 183 37.67 -8.61 -42.49
C GLU A 183 38.03 -8.23 -41.03
N ASN A 184 38.14 -9.20 -40.11
CA ASN A 184 38.44 -9.01 -38.68
C ASN A 184 37.46 -8.12 -37.88
N SER A 185 36.19 -8.54 -37.76
CA SER A 185 35.22 -7.90 -36.85
C SER A 185 35.42 -8.37 -35.39
N THR A 186 35.66 -7.44 -34.47
CA THR A 186 35.88 -7.72 -33.03
C THR A 186 34.66 -7.35 -32.19
N VAL A 187 34.24 -8.19 -31.25
CA VAL A 187 33.14 -7.86 -30.32
C VAL A 187 33.64 -6.87 -29.27
N GLN A 188 33.01 -5.71 -29.17
CA GLN A 188 33.34 -4.66 -28.19
C GLN A 188 32.47 -4.76 -26.93
N ALA A 189 31.17 -5.03 -27.09
CA ALA A 189 30.23 -5.21 -26.00
C ALA A 189 29.19 -6.25 -26.38
N ILE A 190 28.71 -7.00 -25.39
CA ILE A 190 27.77 -8.08 -25.62
C ILE A 190 26.86 -8.27 -24.42
N ASP A 191 25.61 -8.62 -24.69
CA ASP A 191 24.66 -9.09 -23.68
C ASP A 191 23.75 -10.18 -24.27
N TYR A 192 23.19 -11.01 -23.39
CA TYR A 192 22.39 -12.16 -23.74
C TYR A 192 21.29 -12.42 -22.71
N LYS A 193 20.08 -12.69 -23.20
CA LYS A 193 18.97 -13.19 -22.36
C LYS A 193 18.27 -14.37 -22.98
N ASP A 194 17.76 -15.23 -22.09
CA ASP A 194 17.05 -16.46 -22.41
C ASP A 194 15.63 -16.41 -21.81
N ALA A 195 14.63 -16.18 -22.66
CA ALA A 195 13.22 -16.20 -22.32
C ALA A 195 12.56 -17.56 -22.64
N GLY A 196 13.34 -18.64 -22.68
CA GLY A 196 12.87 -20.00 -22.97
C GLY A 196 12.75 -20.27 -24.47
N GLU A 197 11.66 -19.84 -25.10
CA GLU A 197 11.45 -20.01 -26.55
C GLU A 197 12.23 -19.00 -27.39
N ARG A 198 12.52 -17.83 -26.81
CA ARG A 198 13.29 -16.75 -27.42
C ARG A 198 14.61 -16.57 -26.69
N LYS A 199 15.69 -16.51 -27.46
CA LYS A 199 17.04 -16.27 -26.97
C LYS A 199 17.64 -15.20 -27.87
N LEU A 200 18.28 -14.20 -27.29
CA LEU A 200 18.75 -13.04 -28.04
C LEU A 200 20.12 -12.61 -27.54
N PHE A 201 21.07 -12.51 -28.46
CA PHE A 201 22.32 -11.77 -28.27
C PHE A 201 22.16 -10.36 -28.81
N GLY A 202 22.52 -9.36 -28.02
CA GLY A 202 22.82 -8.01 -28.48
C GLY A 202 24.34 -7.84 -28.48
N ALA A 203 24.94 -7.50 -29.61
CA ALA A 203 26.38 -7.34 -29.72
C ALA A 203 26.75 -6.06 -30.47
N ILE A 204 27.82 -5.41 -30.02
CA ILE A 204 28.43 -4.28 -30.72
C ILE A 204 29.75 -4.79 -31.30
N LEU A 205 29.88 -4.74 -32.63
CA LEU A 205 31.04 -5.21 -33.38
C LEU A 205 31.82 -4.00 -33.91
N THR A 206 33.14 -4.01 -33.78
CA THR A 206 34.02 -3.03 -34.44
C THR A 206 34.69 -3.66 -35.65
N GLU A 207 34.63 -3.02 -36.81
CA GLU A 207 35.26 -3.50 -38.03
C GLU A 207 36.77 -3.18 -38.04
N GLY A 208 37.58 -4.20 -38.36
CA GLY A 208 39.03 -4.08 -38.47
C GLY A 208 39.45 -3.25 -39.68
N GLY A 209 40.05 -2.09 -39.44
CA GLY A 209 40.62 -1.21 -40.48
C GLY A 209 39.90 0.12 -40.67
N THR A 210 38.57 0.17 -40.49
CA THR A 210 37.75 1.40 -40.54
C THR A 210 37.47 1.95 -39.14
N GLY A 211 37.39 1.07 -38.13
CA GLY A 211 37.01 1.45 -36.77
C GLY A 211 35.52 1.78 -36.62
N GLU A 212 34.70 1.48 -37.62
CA GLU A 212 33.24 1.64 -37.55
C GLU A 212 32.62 0.61 -36.62
N THR A 213 31.65 1.05 -35.82
CA THR A 213 30.96 0.23 -34.82
C THR A 213 29.56 -0.12 -35.30
N HIS A 214 29.24 -1.40 -35.36
CA HIS A 214 27.96 -1.95 -35.80
C HIS A 214 27.19 -2.61 -34.65
N LEU A 215 25.90 -2.35 -34.56
CA LEU A 215 25.00 -3.00 -33.61
C LEU A 215 24.31 -4.19 -34.27
N LYS A 216 24.48 -5.40 -33.71
CA LYS A 216 23.81 -6.62 -34.18
C LYS A 216 22.90 -7.24 -33.13
N ALA A 217 21.73 -7.68 -33.59
CA ALA A 217 20.77 -8.48 -32.84
C ALA A 217 20.73 -9.88 -33.43
N VAL A 218 21.10 -10.89 -32.65
CA VAL A 218 21.19 -12.28 -33.12
C VAL A 218 20.24 -13.14 -32.30
N SER A 219 19.14 -13.57 -32.91
CA SER A 219 18.17 -14.45 -32.26
C SER A 219 18.52 -15.92 -32.47
N LEU A 220 18.43 -16.69 -31.39
CA LEU A 220 18.59 -18.13 -31.42
C LEU A 220 17.26 -18.81 -31.18
N LYS A 221 17.06 -19.94 -31.87
CA LYS A 221 15.88 -20.78 -31.73
C LYS A 221 16.28 -22.15 -31.20
N GLN A 222 15.47 -22.66 -30.28
CA GLN A 222 15.65 -24.00 -29.73
C GLN A 222 14.42 -24.84 -30.05
N GLN A 223 14.58 -25.91 -30.84
CA GLN A 223 13.49 -26.84 -31.08
C GLN A 223 13.25 -27.69 -29.82
N ARG A 224 12.04 -27.66 -29.26
CA ARG A 224 11.65 -28.53 -28.15
C ARG A 224 10.94 -29.77 -28.69
N SER A 225 11.38 -30.96 -28.28
CA SER A 225 10.74 -32.24 -28.60
C SER A 225 10.12 -32.85 -27.34
N LEU A 226 9.25 -33.87 -27.50
CA LEU A 226 8.70 -34.62 -26.37
C LEU A 226 9.76 -35.36 -25.53
N LEU A 227 10.99 -35.53 -26.05
CA LEU A 227 12.12 -36.18 -25.38
C LEU A 227 13.10 -35.19 -24.73
N GLY A 228 12.85 -33.87 -24.82
CA GLY A 228 13.71 -32.83 -24.26
C GLY A 228 14.00 -31.69 -25.23
N ALA A 229 14.82 -30.75 -24.78
CA ALA A 229 15.24 -29.60 -25.56
C ALA A 229 16.32 -30.00 -26.58
N GLY A 230 16.11 -29.68 -27.85
CA GLY A 230 17.06 -29.90 -28.94
C GLY A 230 18.18 -28.87 -28.99
N GLU A 231 18.98 -28.96 -30.05
CA GLU A 231 20.11 -28.07 -30.31
C GLU A 231 19.64 -26.62 -30.56
N VAL A 232 20.36 -25.66 -29.97
CA VAL A 232 20.11 -24.23 -30.18
C VAL A 232 20.84 -23.80 -31.45
N LYS A 233 20.11 -23.20 -32.40
CA LYS A 233 20.67 -22.71 -33.67
C LYS A 233 20.40 -21.23 -33.84
N VAL A 234 21.29 -20.55 -34.56
CA VAL A 234 21.06 -19.16 -34.99
C VAL A 234 19.89 -19.15 -35.96
N ASP A 235 18.87 -18.35 -35.66
CA ASP A 235 17.67 -18.18 -36.51
C ASP A 235 17.85 -17.00 -37.45
N GLU A 236 18.24 -15.85 -36.90
CA GLU A 236 18.34 -14.58 -37.62
C GLU A 236 19.43 -13.70 -36.99
N SER A 237 20.21 -13.01 -37.84
CA SER A 237 21.15 -11.95 -37.45
C SER A 237 20.79 -10.68 -38.20
N THR A 238 20.42 -9.63 -37.46
CA THR A 238 19.96 -8.35 -38.00
C THR A 238 20.92 -7.24 -37.59
N ASP A 239 21.36 -6.42 -38.56
CA ASP A 239 22.13 -5.20 -38.29
C ASP A 239 21.18 -4.03 -37.99
N LEU A 240 21.31 -3.46 -36.80
CA LEU A 240 20.46 -2.37 -36.28
C LEU A 240 21.18 -1.02 -36.25
N THR A 241 22.38 -0.92 -36.83
CA THR A 241 23.21 0.31 -36.80
C THR A 241 22.48 1.51 -37.41
N SER A 242 21.65 1.29 -38.44
CA SER A 242 20.86 2.35 -39.08
C SER A 242 19.86 3.04 -38.15
N HIS A 243 19.42 2.36 -37.08
CA HIS A 243 18.49 2.92 -36.09
C HIS A 243 19.17 3.89 -35.11
N LEU A 244 20.50 3.89 -35.02
CA LEU A 244 21.26 4.75 -34.10
C LEU A 244 21.53 6.16 -34.67
N ALA A 245 20.93 6.51 -35.81
CA ALA A 245 21.03 7.84 -36.43
C ALA A 245 22.48 8.35 -36.61
N GLY A 246 23.43 7.44 -36.87
CA GLY A 246 24.85 7.76 -37.08
C GLY A 246 25.67 7.93 -35.80
N GLN A 247 25.13 7.59 -34.63
CA GLN A 247 25.86 7.60 -33.35
C GLN A 247 26.60 6.28 -33.08
N HIS A 248 27.60 6.34 -32.20
CA HIS A 248 28.53 5.24 -31.96
C HIS A 248 28.12 4.45 -30.72
N PRO A 249 27.60 3.21 -30.87
CA PRO A 249 27.20 2.39 -29.73
C PRO A 249 28.40 1.99 -28.85
N VAL A 250 28.20 1.99 -27.53
CA VAL A 250 29.23 1.68 -26.53
C VAL A 250 28.84 0.48 -25.67
N GLU A 251 27.61 0.45 -25.15
CA GLU A 251 27.10 -0.64 -24.33
C GLU A 251 25.70 -1.07 -24.83
N VAL A 252 25.40 -2.36 -24.71
CA VAL A 252 24.10 -2.96 -25.06
C VAL A 252 23.59 -3.83 -23.93
N LEU A 253 22.30 -3.67 -23.62
CA LEU A 253 21.55 -4.47 -22.65
C LEU A 253 20.33 -5.09 -23.31
N VAL A 254 20.12 -6.39 -23.12
CA VAL A 254 18.95 -7.14 -23.61
C VAL A 254 17.99 -7.35 -22.45
N ALA A 255 16.70 -7.09 -22.66
CA ALA A 255 15.67 -7.33 -21.65
C ALA A 255 15.45 -8.84 -21.43
N GLY A 256 15.07 -9.27 -20.23
CA GLY A 256 14.86 -10.68 -19.88
C GLY A 256 13.82 -11.41 -20.73
N THR A 257 12.89 -10.70 -21.35
CA THR A 257 11.91 -11.22 -22.33
C THR A 257 12.50 -11.50 -23.71
N ALA A 258 13.75 -11.12 -23.95
CA ALA A 258 14.48 -11.27 -25.21
C ALA A 258 13.76 -10.67 -26.44
N ASP A 259 12.94 -9.64 -26.23
CA ASP A 259 12.16 -8.93 -27.25
C ASP A 259 12.54 -7.45 -27.40
N SER A 260 13.44 -6.96 -26.55
CA SER A 260 13.90 -5.59 -26.58
C SER A 260 15.34 -5.45 -26.09
N MET A 261 15.97 -4.36 -26.51
CA MET A 261 17.31 -4.00 -26.08
C MET A 261 17.46 -2.50 -25.91
N ILE A 262 18.40 -2.10 -25.06
CA ILE A 262 18.74 -0.72 -24.80
C ILE A 262 20.22 -0.55 -25.12
N VAL A 263 20.54 0.46 -25.90
CA VAL A 263 21.90 0.72 -26.38
C VAL A 263 22.31 2.12 -25.97
N SER A 264 23.47 2.26 -25.32
CA SER A 264 24.09 3.55 -25.07
C SER A 264 25.05 3.92 -26.18
N THR A 265 25.18 5.21 -26.44
CA THR A 265 26.15 5.75 -27.40
C THR A 265 27.22 6.59 -26.71
N ARG A 266 28.34 6.82 -27.41
CA ARG A 266 29.46 7.66 -26.91
C ARG A 266 29.01 9.10 -26.66
N GLU A 267 27.98 9.53 -27.38
CA GLU A 267 27.33 10.82 -27.25
C GLU A 267 26.47 10.93 -25.97
N GLY A 268 26.16 9.81 -25.30
CA GLY A 268 25.41 9.73 -24.05
C GLY A 268 23.91 9.47 -24.21
N ASP A 269 23.43 9.25 -25.44
CA ASP A 269 22.04 8.90 -25.72
C ASP A 269 21.76 7.42 -25.40
N LEU A 270 20.55 7.13 -24.92
CA LEU A 270 20.00 5.78 -24.81
C LEU A 270 18.95 5.54 -25.89
N PHE A 271 19.11 4.44 -26.63
CA PHE A 271 18.18 3.98 -27.66
C PHE A 271 17.45 2.73 -27.18
N TYR A 272 16.12 2.80 -27.11
CA TYR A 272 15.26 1.67 -26.80
C TYR A 272 14.70 1.06 -28.08
N LEU A 273 15.21 -0.13 -28.43
CA LEU A 273 14.85 -0.90 -29.61
C LEU A 273 13.94 -2.05 -29.18
N PHE A 274 12.84 -2.25 -29.91
CA PHE A 274 11.89 -3.32 -29.63
C PHE A 274 11.64 -4.15 -30.88
N ARG A 275 11.49 -5.46 -30.69
CA ARG A 275 11.18 -6.42 -31.76
C ARG A 275 9.68 -6.65 -31.85
N ASN A 276 9.06 -6.16 -32.93
CA ASN A 276 7.64 -6.37 -33.20
C ASN A 276 7.46 -7.44 -34.28
N GLY A 277 7.34 -8.71 -33.87
CA GLY A 277 7.38 -9.85 -34.78
C GLY A 277 8.79 -10.09 -35.30
N ASP A 278 9.01 -9.95 -36.60
CA ASP A 278 10.31 -10.15 -37.25
C ASP A 278 11.06 -8.84 -37.53
N THR A 279 10.45 -7.69 -37.23
CA THR A 279 11.08 -6.38 -37.47
C THR A 279 11.49 -5.70 -36.17
N TRP A 280 12.62 -4.99 -36.23
CA TRP A 280 13.09 -4.13 -35.16
C TRP A 280 12.64 -2.69 -35.40
N GLU A 281 12.12 -2.05 -34.36
CA GLU A 281 11.70 -0.65 -34.36
C GLU A 281 12.40 0.14 -33.25
N LEU A 282 12.80 1.37 -33.57
CA LEU A 282 13.23 2.33 -32.55
C LEU A 282 11.99 2.93 -31.89
N ARG A 283 11.77 2.61 -30.61
CA ARG A 283 10.63 3.13 -29.84
C ARG A 283 10.91 4.48 -29.20
N GLN A 284 12.13 4.65 -28.71
CA GLN A 284 12.49 5.86 -27.98
C GLN A 284 13.99 6.11 -28.05
N ARG A 285 14.35 7.39 -28.13
CA ARG A 285 15.69 7.91 -27.86
C ARG A 285 15.56 8.95 -26.75
N PHE A 286 16.45 8.91 -25.76
CA PHE A 286 16.48 9.92 -24.69
C PHE A 286 17.86 10.06 -24.06
N LEU A 287 18.13 11.23 -23.47
CA LEU A 287 19.35 11.55 -22.73
C LEU A 287 19.03 11.57 -21.22
N PRO A 288 19.58 10.64 -20.41
CA PRO A 288 19.24 10.55 -18.99
C PRO A 288 19.58 11.79 -18.14
N PHE A 289 20.59 12.57 -18.54
CA PHE A 289 21.18 13.66 -17.74
C PHE A 289 21.29 14.99 -18.52
N GLU A 290 20.45 15.20 -19.54
CA GLU A 290 20.50 16.40 -20.40
C GLU A 290 20.42 17.72 -19.61
N ASP A 291 19.64 17.74 -18.54
CA ASP A 291 19.40 18.87 -17.65
C ASP A 291 20.57 19.18 -16.70
N LEU A 292 21.40 18.18 -16.37
CA LEU A 292 22.51 18.32 -15.43
C LEU A 292 23.86 18.56 -16.12
N GLY A 293 23.96 18.26 -17.41
CA GLY A 293 25.22 18.36 -18.18
C GLY A 293 26.26 17.28 -17.83
N SER A 294 25.93 16.35 -16.93
CA SER A 294 26.74 15.16 -16.60
C SER A 294 26.68 14.14 -17.74
N ARG A 295 27.74 13.34 -17.93
CA ARG A 295 27.78 12.30 -18.97
C ARG A 295 27.38 10.95 -18.40
N LEU A 296 26.69 10.15 -19.21
CA LEU A 296 26.33 8.78 -18.86
C LEU A 296 27.61 7.95 -18.67
N SER A 297 27.80 7.39 -17.48
CA SER A 297 28.91 6.46 -17.17
C SER A 297 28.50 5.03 -17.52
N GLY A 298 27.26 4.65 -17.18
CA GLY A 298 26.69 3.36 -17.54
C GLY A 298 25.23 3.25 -17.10
N PHE A 299 24.64 2.08 -17.36
CA PHE A 299 23.27 1.79 -16.96
C PHE A 299 23.06 0.29 -16.73
N GLY A 300 22.01 -0.08 -16.01
CA GLY A 300 21.69 -1.48 -15.74
C GLY A 300 20.23 -1.69 -15.40
N PHE A 301 19.72 -2.89 -15.67
CA PHE A 301 18.36 -3.26 -15.27
C PHE A 301 18.26 -3.43 -13.75
N LEU A 302 17.10 -3.06 -13.21
CA LEU A 302 16.67 -3.52 -11.89
C LEU A 302 16.04 -4.91 -12.01
N PHE A 303 15.92 -5.60 -10.88
CA PHE A 303 15.22 -6.88 -10.81
C PHE A 303 13.86 -6.81 -11.51
N GLY A 304 13.58 -7.72 -12.45
CA GLY A 304 12.34 -7.73 -13.26
C GLY A 304 12.44 -7.06 -14.63
N ASP A 305 13.57 -6.39 -14.96
CA ASP A 305 13.89 -5.82 -16.29
C ASP A 305 12.88 -4.79 -16.85
N VAL A 306 12.01 -4.23 -16.01
CA VAL A 306 11.04 -3.18 -16.38
C VAL A 306 11.62 -1.76 -16.22
N SER A 307 12.57 -1.62 -15.31
CA SER A 307 13.22 -0.35 -14.96
C SER A 307 14.73 -0.43 -15.15
N ILE A 308 15.33 0.67 -15.59
CA ILE A 308 16.78 0.83 -15.67
C ILE A 308 17.26 1.89 -14.67
N VAL A 309 18.44 1.67 -14.12
CA VAL A 309 19.19 2.65 -13.35
C VAL A 309 20.28 3.19 -14.27
N ALA A 310 20.23 4.49 -14.55
CA ALA A 310 21.27 5.21 -15.27
C ALA A 310 22.11 6.01 -14.26
N TYR A 311 23.43 6.02 -14.43
CA TYR A 311 24.34 6.70 -13.54
C TYR A 311 25.42 7.49 -14.30
N SER A 312 25.85 8.61 -13.72
CA SER A 312 26.74 9.58 -14.38
C SER A 312 28.17 9.56 -13.83
N ASP A 313 29.09 10.10 -14.64
CA ASP A 313 30.47 10.43 -14.23
C ASP A 313 30.52 11.51 -13.14
N GLY A 314 29.44 12.29 -13.00
CA GLY A 314 29.27 13.28 -11.96
C GLY A 314 28.81 12.70 -10.61
N GLY A 315 28.35 11.45 -10.56
CA GLY A 315 27.78 10.84 -9.35
C GLY A 315 26.24 10.87 -9.27
N ASP A 316 25.57 11.31 -10.34
CA ASP A 316 24.10 11.39 -10.40
C ASP A 316 23.51 10.01 -10.74
N VAL A 317 22.42 9.62 -10.07
CA VAL A 317 21.79 8.31 -10.26
C VAL A 317 20.28 8.49 -10.42
N ARG A 318 19.73 8.01 -11.53
CA ARG A 318 18.30 8.12 -11.87
C ARG A 318 17.73 6.79 -12.30
N VAL A 319 16.44 6.58 -12.00
CA VAL A 319 15.70 5.39 -12.44
C VAL A 319 14.71 5.80 -13.51
N PHE A 320 14.72 5.05 -14.60
CA PHE A 320 13.76 5.16 -15.68
C PHE A 320 12.93 3.88 -15.75
N SER A 321 11.62 3.99 -15.66
CA SER A 321 10.71 2.84 -15.71
C SER A 321 9.84 2.88 -16.96
N LEU A 322 9.49 1.70 -17.48
CA LEU A 322 8.54 1.58 -18.59
C LEU A 322 7.10 1.76 -18.10
N PHE A 323 6.37 2.69 -18.72
CA PHE A 323 4.93 2.86 -18.51
C PHE A 323 4.24 3.40 -19.77
N PHE A 324 2.91 3.33 -19.80
CA PHE A 324 2.12 3.99 -20.84
C PHE A 324 1.92 5.46 -20.48
N LYS A 325 2.40 6.39 -21.32
CA LYS A 325 2.06 7.81 -21.17
C LYS A 325 0.57 8.01 -21.47
N GLU A 326 -0.05 9.02 -20.85
CA GLU A 326 -1.48 9.28 -21.02
C GLU A 326 -1.82 9.52 -22.51
N GLY A 327 -2.70 8.67 -23.07
CA GLY A 327 -3.10 8.72 -24.47
C GLY A 327 -2.23 7.89 -25.44
N GLU A 328 -1.09 7.36 -25.00
CA GLU A 328 -0.20 6.53 -25.82
C GLU A 328 -0.52 5.03 -25.69
N LYS A 329 -0.31 4.27 -26.77
CA LYS A 329 -0.52 2.81 -26.82
C LYS A 329 0.77 2.00 -26.64
N VAL A 330 1.92 2.68 -26.60
CA VAL A 330 3.24 2.05 -26.50
C VAL A 330 3.86 2.44 -25.17
N ARG A 331 4.57 1.50 -24.53
CA ARG A 331 5.31 1.78 -23.30
C ARG A 331 6.63 2.45 -23.65
N THR A 332 6.91 3.56 -22.98
CA THR A 332 8.17 4.30 -23.10
C THR A 332 8.79 4.47 -21.72
N PHE A 333 10.12 4.62 -21.68
CA PHE A 333 10.85 4.93 -20.47
C PHE A 333 10.60 6.38 -20.08
N GLY A 334 10.19 6.60 -18.83
CA GLY A 334 10.15 7.92 -18.20
C GLY A 334 10.96 7.91 -16.92
N GLN A 335 11.57 9.06 -16.59
CA GLN A 335 12.25 9.23 -15.30
C GLN A 335 11.21 9.12 -14.18
N THR A 336 11.40 8.15 -13.29
CA THR A 336 10.48 7.88 -12.17
C THR A 336 11.10 8.19 -10.82
N LYS A 337 12.44 8.14 -10.70
CA LYS A 337 13.18 8.37 -9.44
C LYS A 337 14.50 9.09 -9.69
N GLU A 338 14.97 9.81 -8.68
CA GLU A 338 16.27 10.46 -8.62
C GLU A 338 16.88 10.30 -7.23
N PHE A 339 18.09 9.76 -7.18
CA PHE A 339 18.79 9.51 -5.93
C PHE A 339 19.73 10.66 -5.58
N PRO A 340 20.06 10.85 -4.28
CA PRO A 340 21.07 11.80 -3.87
C PRO A 340 22.39 11.53 -4.59
N LYS A 341 23.01 12.62 -5.06
CA LYS A 341 24.29 12.59 -5.76
C LYS A 341 25.38 11.95 -4.88
N LEU A 342 26.18 11.07 -5.47
CA LEU A 342 27.36 10.48 -4.84
C LEU A 342 28.55 11.44 -4.95
N ASP A 343 29.44 11.38 -3.97
CA ASP A 343 30.69 12.15 -3.99
C ASP A 343 31.69 11.45 -4.91
N GLY A 344 31.65 11.78 -6.20
CA GLY A 344 32.47 11.19 -7.26
C GLY A 344 31.64 10.41 -8.29
N GLY A 345 32.25 10.14 -9.45
CA GLY A 345 31.60 9.41 -10.53
C GLY A 345 31.28 7.97 -10.17
N VAL A 346 30.11 7.48 -10.57
CA VAL A 346 29.73 6.08 -10.35
C VAL A 346 30.41 5.20 -11.39
N THR A 347 31.19 4.23 -10.93
CA THR A 347 31.96 3.29 -11.77
C THR A 347 31.34 1.90 -11.81
N HIS A 348 30.57 1.53 -10.77
CA HIS A 348 29.96 0.21 -10.67
C HIS A 348 28.48 0.28 -10.27
N TYR A 349 27.69 -0.59 -10.90
CA TYR A 349 26.27 -0.82 -10.59
C TYR A 349 25.98 -2.31 -10.45
N LEU A 350 25.26 -2.67 -9.40
CA LEU A 350 24.85 -4.04 -9.12
C LEU A 350 23.42 -4.07 -8.59
N ALA A 351 22.58 -4.94 -9.15
CA ALA A 351 21.21 -5.13 -8.70
C ALA A 351 21.08 -6.43 -7.88
N SER A 352 20.23 -6.40 -6.85
CA SER A 352 19.75 -7.59 -6.17
C SER A 352 18.92 -8.46 -7.13
N GLN A 353 18.92 -9.78 -6.92
CA GLN A 353 18.10 -10.72 -7.71
C GLN A 353 16.85 -11.18 -6.96
N ARG A 354 16.57 -10.62 -5.78
CA ARG A 354 15.41 -10.98 -4.96
C ARG A 354 14.46 -9.82 -4.70
N ASN A 355 14.95 -8.60 -4.79
CA ASN A 355 14.18 -7.41 -4.50
C ASN A 355 14.72 -6.22 -5.32
N LYS A 356 14.06 -5.07 -5.21
CA LYS A 356 14.42 -3.84 -5.94
C LYS A 356 15.58 -3.06 -5.29
N SER A 357 16.44 -3.73 -4.51
CA SER A 357 17.64 -3.13 -3.95
C SER A 357 18.76 -3.14 -4.99
N PHE A 358 19.58 -2.10 -4.98
CA PHE A 358 20.76 -2.03 -5.83
C PHE A 358 21.87 -1.25 -5.14
N VAL A 359 23.10 -1.51 -5.57
CA VAL A 359 24.31 -0.85 -5.10
C VAL A 359 24.89 -0.04 -6.25
N VAL A 360 25.23 1.20 -5.95
CA VAL A 360 26.07 2.05 -6.78
C VAL A 360 27.36 2.31 -6.02
N ALA A 361 28.50 2.13 -6.67
CA ALA A 361 29.80 2.31 -6.06
C ALA A 361 30.72 3.16 -6.95
N ASN A 362 31.60 3.88 -6.27
CA ASN A 362 32.77 4.53 -6.85
C ASN A 362 34.03 3.91 -6.24
N ASP A 363 35.19 4.45 -6.59
CA ASP A 363 36.47 3.88 -6.17
C ASP A 363 36.71 3.98 -4.66
N HIS A 364 36.01 4.87 -3.94
CA HIS A 364 36.25 5.18 -2.53
C HIS A 364 35.03 4.93 -1.62
N GLY A 365 33.92 4.41 -2.14
CA GLY A 365 32.67 4.33 -1.38
C GLY A 365 31.52 3.73 -2.18
N PHE A 366 30.47 3.31 -1.47
CA PHE A 366 29.27 2.77 -2.09
C PHE A 366 28.01 3.18 -1.35
N VAL A 367 26.90 3.10 -2.07
CA VAL A 367 25.57 3.40 -1.56
C VAL A 367 24.63 2.24 -1.91
N LEU A 368 24.01 1.68 -0.88
CA LEU A 368 22.92 0.73 -1.00
C LEU A 368 21.59 1.50 -1.06
N CYS A 369 20.84 1.28 -2.13
CA CYS A 369 19.59 1.97 -2.43
C CYS A 369 18.44 0.98 -2.58
N TYR A 370 17.21 1.43 -2.31
CA TYR A 370 15.99 0.71 -2.66
C TYR A 370 15.18 1.52 -3.68
N ALA A 371 14.98 0.95 -4.88
CA ALA A 371 14.47 1.68 -6.05
C ALA A 371 13.04 2.19 -5.87
N THR A 372 12.12 1.32 -5.44
CA THR A 372 10.68 1.64 -5.40
C THR A 372 10.38 2.83 -4.50
N THR A 373 10.97 2.89 -3.31
CA THR A 373 10.76 3.97 -2.33
C THR A 373 11.70 5.16 -2.52
N GLU A 374 12.67 5.10 -3.44
CA GLU A 374 13.70 6.14 -3.63
C GLU A 374 14.47 6.42 -2.33
N THR A 375 14.82 5.36 -1.60
CA THR A 375 15.49 5.50 -0.31
C THR A 375 16.93 5.02 -0.40
N VAL A 376 17.83 5.80 0.21
CA VAL A 376 19.19 5.36 0.49
C VAL A 376 19.14 4.57 1.79
N ARG A 377 19.49 3.28 1.73
CA ARG A 377 19.46 2.35 2.88
C ARG A 377 20.73 2.48 3.71
N LYS A 378 21.89 2.59 3.06
CA LYS A 378 23.17 2.86 3.70
C LYS A 378 24.14 3.50 2.74
N ARG A 379 24.96 4.42 3.26
CA ARG A 379 26.14 4.95 2.58
C ARG A 379 27.37 4.60 3.41
N MET A 380 28.43 4.14 2.76
CA MET A 380 29.67 3.77 3.41
C MET A 380 30.86 4.15 2.54
N ASP A 381 31.83 4.81 3.15
CA ASP A 381 33.12 5.08 2.51
C ASP A 381 34.05 3.89 2.76
N LEU A 382 34.81 3.51 1.73
CA LEU A 382 35.73 2.39 1.77
C LEU A 382 37.12 2.88 2.21
N PRO A 383 37.82 2.14 3.09
CA PRO A 383 39.17 2.50 3.52
C PRO A 383 40.26 2.18 2.46
N PHE A 384 39.86 1.64 1.31
CA PHE A 384 40.72 1.21 0.20
C PHE A 384 40.09 1.61 -1.14
N GLU A 385 40.85 1.49 -2.22
CA GLU A 385 40.36 1.73 -3.58
C GLU A 385 39.72 0.45 -4.16
N ALA A 386 38.42 0.51 -4.43
CA ALA A 386 37.69 -0.62 -5.01
C ALA A 386 38.03 -0.79 -6.51
N GLY A 387 38.42 -2.01 -6.90
CA GLY A 387 38.71 -2.37 -8.29
C GLY A 387 37.55 -3.03 -9.02
N THR A 388 36.86 -3.93 -8.33
CA THR A 388 35.63 -4.55 -8.84
C THR A 388 34.73 -4.86 -7.66
N VAL A 389 33.43 -4.89 -7.93
CA VAL A 389 32.40 -5.09 -6.92
C VAL A 389 31.50 -6.24 -7.36
N ALA A 390 31.07 -7.05 -6.41
CA ALA A 390 30.08 -8.08 -6.63
C ALA A 390 29.02 -8.07 -5.54
N ILE A 391 27.81 -8.46 -5.89
CA ILE A 391 26.71 -8.70 -4.95
C ILE A 391 26.24 -10.14 -5.14
N ASP A 392 25.93 -10.82 -4.04
CA ASP A 392 25.32 -12.14 -4.13
C ASP A 392 23.85 -12.05 -4.57
N ALA A 393 23.28 -13.18 -5.01
CA ALA A 393 21.90 -13.22 -5.49
C ALA A 393 20.88 -12.74 -4.45
N LYS A 394 21.20 -12.87 -3.15
CA LYS A 394 20.33 -12.49 -2.04
C LYS A 394 20.48 -11.03 -1.62
N ALA A 395 21.48 -10.31 -2.14
CA ALA A 395 21.94 -9.04 -1.61
C ALA A 395 22.29 -9.09 -0.11
N ALA A 396 22.69 -10.27 0.38
CA ALA A 396 23.13 -10.49 1.75
C ALA A 396 24.63 -10.24 1.90
N HIS A 397 25.40 -10.31 0.82
CA HIS A 397 26.82 -9.98 0.83
C HIS A 397 27.23 -9.12 -0.34
N ILE A 398 28.15 -8.19 -0.08
CA ILE A 398 28.81 -7.36 -1.09
C ILE A 398 30.31 -7.60 -0.98
N GLY A 399 30.91 -8.04 -2.09
CA GLY A 399 32.35 -8.26 -2.20
C GLY A 399 33.01 -7.08 -2.90
N PHE A 400 34.09 -6.56 -2.31
CA PHE A 400 34.95 -5.55 -2.92
C PHE A 400 36.37 -6.08 -3.04
N LEU A 401 36.98 -5.81 -4.17
CA LEU A 401 38.34 -6.24 -4.44
C LEU A 401 39.27 -5.02 -4.42
N ASP A 402 40.24 -5.00 -3.49
CA ASP A 402 41.16 -3.89 -3.29
C ASP A 402 42.23 -3.85 -4.39
N GLN A 403 42.28 -2.75 -5.15
CA GLN A 403 43.24 -2.53 -6.24
C GLN A 403 44.69 -2.56 -5.77
N ALA A 404 44.99 -2.05 -4.57
CA ALA A 404 46.35 -1.87 -4.08
C ALA A 404 46.90 -3.16 -3.47
N THR A 405 46.09 -3.90 -2.71
CA THR A 405 46.56 -5.06 -1.94
C THR A 405 46.20 -6.40 -2.56
N GLY A 406 45.25 -6.45 -3.49
CA GLY A 406 44.78 -7.73 -4.01
C GLY A 406 43.92 -8.50 -3.00
N LYS A 407 43.24 -7.82 -2.08
CA LYS A 407 42.42 -8.47 -1.04
C LYS A 407 40.94 -8.37 -1.38
N LEU A 408 40.22 -9.47 -1.19
CA LEU A 408 38.77 -9.51 -1.24
C LEU A 408 38.21 -9.19 0.14
N HIS A 409 37.48 -8.09 0.23
CA HIS A 409 36.72 -7.66 1.41
C HIS A 409 35.25 -8.05 1.21
N LEU A 410 34.72 -8.91 2.09
CA LEU A 410 33.33 -9.35 2.05
C LEU A 410 32.53 -8.69 3.17
N TYR A 411 31.55 -7.89 2.81
CA TYR A 411 30.62 -7.22 3.73
C TYR A 411 29.30 -7.99 3.76
N GLU A 412 28.80 -8.24 4.96
CA GLU A 412 27.46 -8.79 5.20
C GLU A 412 26.46 -7.64 5.34
N VAL A 413 25.31 -7.76 4.67
CA VAL A 413 24.23 -6.79 4.60
C VAL A 413 22.99 -7.38 5.27
N ASP A 414 22.62 -6.82 6.42
CA ASP A 414 21.37 -7.12 7.14
C ASP A 414 20.39 -5.95 6.92
N ASP A 415 19.51 -6.12 5.92
CA ASP A 415 18.38 -5.22 5.65
C ASP A 415 17.11 -6.06 5.44
N PRO A 416 16.38 -6.43 6.52
CA PRO A 416 15.25 -7.35 6.45
C PRO A 416 13.98 -6.72 5.85
N HIS A 417 13.89 -5.38 5.84
CA HIS A 417 12.69 -4.64 5.43
C HIS A 417 13.02 -3.44 4.51
N PRO A 418 13.74 -3.64 3.38
CA PRO A 418 14.20 -2.55 2.52
C PRO A 418 13.04 -1.79 1.85
N GLU A 419 11.92 -2.48 1.60
CA GLU A 419 10.69 -1.89 1.03
C GLU A 419 9.89 -1.06 2.03
N ALA A 420 10.21 -1.13 3.32
CA ALA A 420 9.52 -0.40 4.38
C ALA A 420 10.16 0.96 4.67
N GLY A 421 9.33 1.89 5.10
CA GLY A 421 9.76 3.20 5.56
C GLY A 421 8.63 4.22 5.54
N TRP A 422 8.90 5.43 6.04
CA TRP A 422 7.88 6.48 6.14
C TRP A 422 7.22 6.79 4.79
N LYS A 423 8.05 6.88 3.74
CA LYS A 423 7.59 7.13 2.36
C LYS A 423 6.75 5.97 1.82
N ALA A 424 7.07 4.73 2.18
CA ALA A 424 6.29 3.54 1.78
C ALA A 424 4.85 3.56 2.32
N PHE A 425 4.70 3.97 3.58
CA PHE A 425 3.41 3.90 4.28
C PHE A 425 2.52 5.12 4.04
N PHE A 426 3.10 6.32 3.88
CA PHE A 426 2.33 7.57 3.95
C PHE A 426 2.53 8.53 2.78
N ALA A 427 3.41 8.24 1.82
CA ALA A 427 3.64 9.09 0.65
C ALA A 427 3.18 8.43 -0.66
N GLU A 428 3.11 9.22 -1.73
CA GLU A 428 2.91 8.69 -3.06
C GLU A 428 4.18 8.00 -3.57
N ILE A 429 3.99 6.84 -4.17
CA ILE A 429 5.07 6.09 -4.79
C ILE A 429 4.75 5.92 -6.26
N TRP A 430 5.73 6.24 -7.09
CA TRP A 430 5.73 5.84 -8.49
C TRP A 430 6.15 4.37 -8.58
N TYR A 431 5.16 3.48 -8.74
CA TYR A 431 5.38 2.05 -8.95
C TYR A 431 5.61 1.75 -10.44
N GLU A 432 6.26 0.64 -10.74
CA GLU A 432 6.51 0.22 -12.12
C GLU A 432 5.22 0.05 -12.94
N GLY A 433 5.24 0.49 -14.20
CA GLY A 433 4.08 0.46 -15.10
C GLY A 433 3.05 1.56 -14.88
N PHE A 434 3.11 2.32 -13.78
CA PHE A 434 2.21 3.45 -13.54
C PHE A 434 2.71 4.71 -14.25
N ALA A 435 1.78 5.51 -14.78
CA ALA A 435 2.10 6.79 -15.42
C ALA A 435 2.38 7.94 -14.45
N LYS A 436 1.99 7.78 -13.17
CA LYS A 436 2.14 8.79 -12.13
C LYS A 436 2.23 8.15 -10.74
N PRO A 437 2.79 8.85 -9.75
CA PRO A 437 2.80 8.41 -8.36
C PRO A 437 1.38 8.18 -7.82
N LYS A 438 1.21 7.13 -7.00
CA LYS A 438 -0.07 6.77 -6.37
C LYS A 438 0.11 6.25 -4.95
N TYR A 439 -0.97 6.36 -4.17
CA TYR A 439 -1.15 5.65 -2.91
C TYR A 439 -1.87 4.34 -3.21
N GLU A 440 -1.20 3.21 -3.03
CA GLU A 440 -1.75 1.90 -3.35
C GLU A 440 -1.40 0.92 -2.24
N TRP A 441 -2.37 0.08 -1.86
CA TRP A 441 -2.15 -1.05 -0.98
C TRP A 441 -2.34 -2.36 -1.77
N GLN A 442 -1.26 -3.12 -1.91
CA GLN A 442 -1.23 -4.43 -2.50
C GLN A 442 -0.02 -5.19 -1.93
N SER A 443 -0.29 -6.06 -0.96
CA SER A 443 0.74 -6.76 -0.18
C SER A 443 1.35 -7.96 -0.92
N THR A 444 0.63 -8.55 -1.87
CA THR A 444 1.08 -9.73 -2.62
C THR A 444 0.91 -9.57 -4.13
N GLY A 445 1.80 -10.22 -4.88
CA GLY A 445 1.80 -10.29 -6.35
C GLY A 445 1.78 -11.72 -6.86
N GLY A 446 1.52 -11.89 -8.15
CA GLY A 446 1.56 -13.19 -8.82
C GLY A 446 2.94 -13.59 -9.34
N THR A 447 3.96 -12.76 -9.14
CA THR A 447 5.32 -12.92 -9.64
C THR A 447 6.34 -12.55 -8.55
N ASP A 448 7.55 -13.09 -8.64
CA ASP A 448 8.61 -12.86 -7.64
C ASP A 448 9.22 -11.44 -7.73
N ASP A 449 9.14 -10.80 -8.89
CA ASP A 449 9.59 -9.42 -9.15
C ASP A 449 8.60 -8.33 -8.72
N PHE A 450 7.51 -8.75 -8.06
CA PHE A 450 6.45 -7.86 -7.60
C PHE A 450 6.92 -6.81 -6.59
N GLU A 451 6.57 -5.55 -6.86
CA GLU A 451 6.72 -4.46 -5.90
C GLU A 451 5.58 -4.45 -4.88
N SER A 452 5.90 -4.75 -3.62
CA SER A 452 4.96 -4.60 -2.51
C SER A 452 4.51 -3.15 -2.37
N LYS A 453 3.20 -2.92 -2.46
CA LYS A 453 2.58 -1.60 -2.31
C LYS A 453 2.01 -1.50 -0.91
N LEU A 454 2.67 -0.76 -0.02
CA LEU A 454 2.38 -0.79 1.41
C LEU A 454 1.70 0.48 1.93
N SER A 455 1.08 1.28 1.05
CA SER A 455 0.51 2.57 1.47
C SER A 455 -0.69 2.38 2.41
N LEU A 456 -0.59 2.91 3.63
CA LEU A 456 -1.68 2.89 4.62
C LEU A 456 -2.69 4.02 4.38
N THR A 457 -2.33 5.04 3.61
CA THR A 457 -3.16 6.22 3.36
C THR A 457 -4.55 5.89 2.80
N PRO A 458 -4.71 5.05 1.76
CA PRO A 458 -6.03 4.68 1.25
C PRO A 458 -6.88 3.96 2.30
N LEU A 459 -6.26 3.21 3.21
CA LEU A 459 -6.94 2.48 4.28
C LEU A 459 -7.44 3.42 5.39
N ILE A 460 -6.65 4.44 5.75
CA ILE A 460 -7.03 5.49 6.69
C ILE A 460 -8.23 6.27 6.13
N ILE A 461 -8.14 6.69 4.87
CA ILE A 461 -9.21 7.43 4.20
C ILE A 461 -10.46 6.56 4.04
N GLY A 462 -10.32 5.28 3.72
CA GLY A 462 -11.43 4.32 3.71
C GLY A 462 -12.13 4.22 5.06
N SER A 463 -11.38 4.11 6.17
CA SER A 463 -11.92 4.11 7.53
C SER A 463 -12.74 5.37 7.85
N LEU A 464 -12.22 6.55 7.50
CA LEU A 464 -12.92 7.82 7.72
C LEU A 464 -14.13 7.97 6.79
N LYS A 465 -14.01 7.61 5.51
CA LYS A 465 -15.06 7.69 4.50
C LYS A 465 -16.26 6.81 4.87
N GLY A 466 -16.01 5.56 5.24
CA GLY A 466 -17.08 4.65 5.67
C GLY A 466 -17.80 5.14 6.91
N THR A 467 -17.03 5.61 7.90
CA THR A 467 -17.58 6.20 9.12
C THR A 467 -18.43 7.44 8.81
N LEU A 468 -17.95 8.33 7.96
CA LEU A 468 -18.66 9.55 7.57
C LEU A 468 -20.02 9.20 6.94
N TYR A 469 -20.06 8.31 5.95
CA TYR A 469 -21.31 7.92 5.33
C TYR A 469 -22.26 7.25 6.32
N ALA A 470 -21.77 6.34 7.15
CA ALA A 470 -22.59 5.71 8.19
C ALA A 470 -23.21 6.74 9.13
N MET A 471 -22.44 7.75 9.55
CA MET A 471 -22.91 8.79 10.46
C MET A 471 -23.89 9.77 9.79
N VAL A 472 -23.70 10.11 8.52
CA VAL A 472 -24.65 10.93 7.76
C VAL A 472 -26.04 10.30 7.74
N PHE A 473 -26.13 8.97 7.63
CA PHE A 473 -27.40 8.24 7.71
C PHE A 473 -27.88 8.03 9.16
N ALA A 474 -26.99 7.58 10.05
CA ALA A 474 -27.37 7.17 11.40
C ALA A 474 -27.76 8.34 12.30
N VAL A 475 -27.01 9.45 12.26
CA VAL A 475 -27.17 10.55 13.22
C VAL A 475 -28.54 11.21 13.13
N PRO A 476 -29.02 11.67 11.95
CA PRO A 476 -30.32 12.33 11.87
C PRO A 476 -31.44 11.39 12.33
N ILE A 477 -31.40 10.12 11.88
CA ILE A 477 -32.43 9.13 12.19
C ILE A 477 -32.45 8.80 13.68
N ALA A 478 -31.29 8.46 14.25
CA ALA A 478 -31.18 8.05 15.65
C ALA A 478 -31.50 9.19 16.62
N LEU A 479 -30.99 10.41 16.37
CA LEU A 479 -31.25 11.55 17.23
C LEU A 479 -32.70 12.03 17.16
N LEU A 480 -33.28 12.16 15.97
CA LEU A 480 -34.68 12.57 15.83
C LEU A 480 -35.61 11.52 16.43
N ALA A 481 -35.31 10.22 16.26
CA ALA A 481 -36.03 9.15 16.93
C ALA A 481 -35.91 9.23 18.45
N ALA A 482 -34.70 9.45 18.99
CA ALA A 482 -34.48 9.58 20.44
C ALA A 482 -35.23 10.78 21.03
N ILE A 483 -35.23 11.92 20.35
CA ILE A 483 -36.00 13.12 20.73
C ILE A 483 -37.50 12.81 20.70
N TYR A 484 -38.00 12.17 19.64
CA TYR A 484 -39.41 11.85 19.51
C TYR A 484 -39.88 10.85 20.58
N VAL A 485 -39.13 9.78 20.80
CA VAL A 485 -39.47 8.73 21.79
C VAL A 485 -39.37 9.25 23.21
N SER A 486 -38.37 10.07 23.54
CA SER A 486 -38.22 10.61 24.89
C SER A 486 -39.22 11.71 25.22
N GLN A 487 -39.50 12.63 24.28
CA GLN A 487 -40.23 13.87 24.57
C GLN A 487 -41.63 13.95 23.99
N PHE A 488 -41.98 13.18 22.96
CA PHE A 488 -43.25 13.34 22.23
C PHE A 488 -44.17 12.11 22.29
N MET A 489 -43.59 10.91 22.30
CA MET A 489 -44.29 9.64 22.22
C MET A 489 -45.11 9.27 23.46
N HIS A 490 -46.21 8.53 23.26
CA HIS A 490 -47.00 7.97 24.35
C HIS A 490 -46.21 6.94 25.18
N PRO A 491 -46.29 6.96 26.53
CA PRO A 491 -45.48 6.09 27.40
C PRO A 491 -45.59 4.59 27.12
N ASP A 492 -46.76 4.10 26.71
CA ASP A 492 -46.95 2.66 26.43
C ASP A 492 -46.25 2.21 25.16
N VAL A 493 -46.14 3.07 24.16
CA VAL A 493 -45.41 2.77 22.92
C VAL A 493 -43.90 2.78 23.20
N LYS A 494 -43.45 3.74 24.01
CA LYS A 494 -42.06 3.85 24.46
C LYS A 494 -41.56 2.56 25.15
N LYS A 495 -42.39 1.93 25.99
CA LYS A 495 -42.07 0.65 26.67
C LYS A 495 -41.74 -0.49 25.70
N THR A 496 -42.24 -0.42 24.46
CA THR A 496 -41.99 -1.44 23.42
C THR A 496 -40.82 -1.07 22.51
N ILE A 497 -40.71 0.21 22.11
CA ILE A 497 -39.69 0.65 21.14
C ILE A 497 -38.28 0.55 21.74
N LYS A 498 -38.08 0.94 23.00
CA LYS A 498 -36.74 0.94 23.60
C LYS A 498 -36.11 -0.46 23.64
N PRO A 499 -36.78 -1.50 24.19
CA PRO A 499 -36.24 -2.86 24.12
C PRO A 499 -36.01 -3.37 22.69
N LEU A 500 -36.88 -3.00 21.73
CA LEU A 500 -36.71 -3.40 20.33
C LEU A 500 -35.42 -2.83 19.74
N MET A 501 -35.10 -1.57 20.03
CA MET A 501 -33.86 -0.93 19.59
C MET A 501 -32.63 -1.57 20.26
N GLU A 502 -32.71 -1.92 21.54
CA GLU A 502 -31.63 -2.63 22.25
C GLU A 502 -31.39 -4.03 21.66
N ILE A 503 -32.45 -4.76 21.33
CA ILE A 503 -32.35 -6.05 20.64
C ILE A 503 -31.72 -5.87 19.25
N MET A 504 -32.07 -4.80 18.53
CA MET A 504 -31.47 -4.52 17.22
C MET A 504 -29.95 -4.31 17.28
N ALA A 505 -29.40 -3.80 18.40
CA ALA A 505 -27.96 -3.65 18.59
C ALA A 505 -27.22 -5.00 18.74
N SER A 506 -27.94 -6.08 19.07
CA SER A 506 -27.38 -7.43 19.26
C SER A 506 -27.18 -8.21 17.96
N LEU A 507 -27.66 -7.69 16.82
CA LEU A 507 -27.49 -8.32 15.52
C LEU A 507 -26.00 -8.48 15.17
N PRO A 508 -25.53 -9.69 14.82
CA PRO A 508 -24.15 -9.91 14.42
C PRO A 508 -23.79 -9.13 13.16
N SER A 509 -22.67 -8.38 13.21
CA SER A 509 -22.23 -7.54 12.09
C SER A 509 -21.91 -8.36 10.82
N VAL A 510 -21.42 -9.59 10.97
CA VAL A 510 -21.19 -10.54 9.87
C VAL A 510 -22.48 -10.82 9.10
N VAL A 511 -23.60 -11.03 9.80
CA VAL A 511 -24.91 -11.30 9.17
C VAL A 511 -25.38 -10.07 8.40
N LEU A 512 -25.20 -8.88 8.96
CA LEU A 512 -25.51 -7.62 8.28
C LEU A 512 -24.64 -7.39 7.05
N GLY A 513 -23.33 -7.67 7.14
CA GLY A 513 -22.40 -7.59 6.01
C GLY A 513 -22.76 -8.55 4.88
N PHE A 514 -23.14 -9.78 5.22
CA PHE A 514 -23.60 -10.78 4.26
C PHE A 514 -24.89 -10.36 3.55
N LEU A 515 -25.88 -9.87 4.31
CA LEU A 515 -27.12 -9.32 3.75
C LEU A 515 -26.85 -8.11 2.85
N ALA A 516 -25.89 -7.26 3.23
CA ALA A 516 -25.50 -6.13 2.40
C ALA A 516 -24.89 -6.57 1.07
N ALA A 517 -24.00 -7.57 1.08
CA ALA A 517 -23.33 -8.05 -0.11
C ALA A 517 -24.25 -8.81 -1.09
N LEU A 518 -25.12 -9.69 -0.57
CA LEU A 518 -25.94 -10.57 -1.40
C LEU A 518 -27.33 -10.04 -1.75
N TRP A 519 -27.88 -9.15 -0.92
CA TRP A 519 -29.24 -8.65 -1.12
C TRP A 519 -29.27 -7.14 -1.35
N LEU A 520 -28.64 -6.35 -0.48
CA LEU A 520 -28.73 -4.89 -0.57
C LEU A 520 -27.95 -4.32 -1.76
N ALA A 521 -26.71 -4.77 -2.01
CA ALA A 521 -25.88 -4.25 -3.09
C ALA A 521 -26.49 -4.50 -4.48
N PRO A 522 -26.94 -5.72 -4.84
CA PRO A 522 -27.62 -5.94 -6.13
C PRO A 522 -28.93 -5.16 -6.25
N LEU A 523 -29.65 -5.01 -5.13
CA LEU A 523 -30.90 -4.26 -5.10
C LEU A 523 -30.67 -2.77 -5.34
N LEU A 524 -29.70 -2.16 -4.65
CA LEU A 524 -29.35 -0.75 -4.79
C LEU A 524 -28.76 -0.46 -6.17
N GLU A 525 -27.90 -1.34 -6.70
CA GLU A 525 -27.29 -1.20 -8.02
C GLU A 525 -28.34 -0.93 -9.11
N THR A 526 -29.44 -1.70 -9.12
CA THR A 526 -30.49 -1.61 -10.14
C THR A 526 -31.55 -0.54 -9.85
N ARG A 527 -31.50 0.09 -8.66
CA ARG A 527 -32.57 0.97 -8.15
C ARG A 527 -32.04 2.24 -7.49
N VAL A 528 -30.86 2.73 -7.88
CA VAL A 528 -30.28 3.98 -7.35
C VAL A 528 -31.28 5.16 -7.44
N PRO A 529 -31.95 5.42 -8.59
CA PRO A 529 -32.92 6.51 -8.69
C PRO A 529 -34.12 6.35 -7.74
N SER A 530 -34.60 5.12 -7.51
CA SER A 530 -35.66 4.84 -6.54
C SER A 530 -35.27 5.25 -5.11
N VAL A 531 -34.02 4.98 -4.74
CA VAL A 531 -33.48 5.27 -3.39
C VAL A 531 -33.33 6.77 -3.20
N LEU A 532 -32.78 7.48 -4.19
CA LEU A 532 -32.70 8.95 -4.18
C LEU A 532 -34.09 9.59 -4.02
N MET A 533 -35.09 9.04 -4.72
CA MET A 533 -36.48 9.50 -4.57
C MET A 533 -37.03 9.27 -3.17
N MET A 534 -36.75 8.12 -2.54
CA MET A 534 -37.19 7.87 -1.17
C MET A 534 -36.57 8.87 -0.19
N VAL A 535 -35.26 9.14 -0.33
CA VAL A 535 -34.53 10.09 0.53
C VAL A 535 -35.14 11.49 0.48
N VAL A 536 -35.73 11.89 -0.65
CA VAL A 536 -36.40 13.19 -0.80
C VAL A 536 -37.88 13.13 -0.41
N LEU A 537 -38.62 12.15 -0.94
CA LEU A 537 -40.07 12.06 -0.79
C LEU A 537 -40.50 11.77 0.65
N VAL A 538 -39.76 10.94 1.38
CA VAL A 538 -40.15 10.57 2.75
C VAL A 538 -40.09 11.77 3.69
N PRO A 539 -38.96 12.52 3.82
CA PRO A 539 -38.93 13.73 4.63
C PRO A 539 -39.89 14.81 4.14
N ALA A 540 -40.00 15.03 2.83
CA ALA A 540 -40.91 16.03 2.26
C ALA A 540 -42.37 15.72 2.61
N THR A 541 -42.76 14.44 2.53
CA THR A 541 -44.09 13.98 2.89
C THR A 541 -44.34 14.16 4.39
N ALA A 542 -43.38 13.79 5.24
CA ALA A 542 -43.50 13.97 6.67
C ALA A 542 -43.67 15.47 7.04
N ALA A 543 -42.89 16.35 6.40
CA ALA A 543 -43.02 17.79 6.56
C ALA A 543 -44.39 18.31 6.07
N LEU A 544 -44.87 17.83 4.92
CA LEU A 544 -46.17 18.19 4.38
C LEU A 544 -47.31 17.75 5.31
N ILE A 545 -47.28 16.51 5.80
CA ILE A 545 -48.28 16.01 6.77
C ILE A 545 -48.23 16.83 8.05
N GLY A 546 -47.04 17.12 8.57
CA GLY A 546 -46.89 17.99 9.75
C GLY A 546 -47.50 19.38 9.52
N HIS A 547 -47.25 19.97 8.35
CA HIS A 547 -47.81 21.26 7.97
C HIS A 547 -49.35 21.21 7.88
N VAL A 548 -49.91 20.21 7.19
CA VAL A 548 -51.36 20.00 7.08
C VAL A 548 -52.00 19.75 8.44
N TRP A 549 -51.37 18.92 9.28
CA TRP A 549 -51.83 18.63 10.64
C TRP A 549 -51.87 19.87 11.53
N SER A 550 -50.88 20.77 11.39
CA SER A 550 -50.84 22.03 12.15
C SER A 550 -51.96 23.01 11.79
N HIS A 551 -52.49 22.94 10.56
CA HIS A 551 -53.60 23.76 10.07
C HIS A 551 -54.97 23.10 10.24
N LEU A 552 -55.02 21.83 10.68
CA LEU A 552 -56.28 21.11 10.86
C LEU A 552 -57.09 21.69 12.04
N PRO A 553 -58.43 21.84 11.93
CA PRO A 553 -59.24 22.33 13.04
C PRO A 553 -59.10 21.46 14.29
N ILE A 554 -59.10 22.10 15.47
CA ILE A 554 -58.91 21.45 16.78
C ILE A 554 -59.86 20.25 16.99
N ARG A 555 -61.08 20.30 16.43
CA ARG A 555 -62.07 19.21 16.49
C ARG A 555 -61.54 17.88 15.95
N TYR A 556 -60.72 17.91 14.91
CA TYR A 556 -60.14 16.71 14.29
C TYR A 556 -58.88 16.26 15.01
N ARG A 557 -58.02 17.20 15.42
CA ARG A 557 -56.80 16.91 16.18
C ARG A 557 -57.07 16.28 17.55
N ASN A 558 -58.12 16.73 18.25
CA ASN A 558 -58.49 16.20 19.56
C ASN A 558 -59.12 14.80 19.54
N ARG A 559 -59.43 14.23 18.36
CA ARG A 559 -59.91 12.84 18.26
C ARG A 559 -58.79 11.82 18.46
N MET A 560 -57.53 12.23 18.29
CA MET A 560 -56.39 11.35 18.51
C MET A 560 -55.73 11.68 19.86
N PRO A 561 -55.35 10.65 20.65
CA PRO A 561 -54.52 10.84 21.83
C PRO A 561 -53.22 11.54 21.47
N VAL A 562 -52.77 12.45 22.34
CA VAL A 562 -51.52 13.18 22.16
C VAL A 562 -50.34 12.19 22.12
N GLY A 563 -49.48 12.31 21.11
CA GLY A 563 -48.35 11.40 20.92
C GLY A 563 -48.66 10.16 20.06
N SER A 564 -49.88 10.04 19.51
CA SER A 564 -50.29 8.97 18.59
C SER A 564 -50.31 9.39 17.12
N GLU A 565 -49.72 10.54 16.78
CA GLU A 565 -49.67 11.08 15.40
C GLU A 565 -48.93 10.15 14.42
N TYR A 566 -48.03 9.30 14.95
CA TYR A 566 -47.32 8.30 14.16
C TYR A 566 -48.26 7.30 13.47
N LEU A 567 -49.48 7.06 13.98
CA LEU A 567 -50.45 6.15 13.37
C LEU A 567 -50.95 6.64 12.01
N ILE A 568 -50.98 7.95 11.78
CA ILE A 568 -51.29 8.54 10.47
C ILE A 568 -50.02 8.65 9.64
N LEU A 569 -48.92 9.09 10.26
CA LEU A 569 -47.67 9.36 9.55
C LEU A 569 -47.08 8.10 8.92
N VAL A 570 -47.02 6.98 9.66
CA VAL A 570 -46.33 5.76 9.23
C VAL A 570 -46.94 5.14 7.97
N PRO A 571 -48.28 4.92 7.86
CA PRO A 571 -48.87 4.39 6.63
C PRO A 571 -48.61 5.27 5.41
N VAL A 572 -48.68 6.60 5.56
CA VAL A 572 -48.45 7.54 4.45
C VAL A 572 -46.98 7.57 4.04
N VAL A 573 -46.06 7.52 5.00
CA VAL A 573 -44.62 7.42 4.71
C VAL A 573 -44.29 6.11 4.00
N ILE A 574 -44.86 4.98 4.43
CA ILE A 574 -44.68 3.69 3.75
C ILE A 574 -45.22 3.76 2.31
N LEU A 575 -46.41 4.34 2.12
CA LEU A 575 -47.00 4.53 0.80
C LEU A 575 -46.12 5.41 -0.10
N MET A 576 -45.58 6.51 0.43
CA MET A 576 -44.72 7.41 -0.33
C MET A 576 -43.33 6.84 -0.62
N ALA A 577 -42.78 6.04 0.29
CA ALA A 577 -41.58 5.26 0.02
C ALA A 577 -41.83 4.25 -1.10
N TRP A 578 -42.93 3.50 -1.04
CA TRP A 578 -43.35 2.58 -2.10
C TRP A 578 -43.57 3.30 -3.43
N LEU A 579 -44.19 4.47 -3.42
CA LEU A 579 -44.36 5.30 -4.62
C LEU A 579 -43.01 5.74 -5.19
N GLY A 580 -42.07 6.18 -4.36
CA GLY A 580 -40.69 6.48 -4.77
C GLY A 580 -39.99 5.26 -5.38
N TRP A 581 -40.23 4.07 -4.83
CA TRP A 581 -39.71 2.81 -5.39
C TRP A 581 -40.20 2.56 -6.82
N VAL A 582 -41.50 2.73 -7.04
CA VAL A 582 -42.17 2.48 -8.31
C VAL A 582 -41.84 3.57 -9.34
N LEU A 583 -41.72 4.82 -8.92
CA LEU A 583 -41.42 5.96 -9.80
C LEU A 583 -39.93 6.03 -10.19
N GLY A 584 -39.02 5.43 -9.43
CA GLY A 584 -37.58 5.46 -9.72
C GLY A 584 -37.20 5.05 -11.15
N PRO A 585 -37.65 3.89 -11.67
CA PRO A 585 -37.39 3.49 -13.06
C PRO A 585 -38.00 4.44 -14.10
N VAL A 586 -39.07 5.15 -13.78
CA VAL A 586 -39.65 6.17 -14.67
C VAL A 586 -38.73 7.37 -14.73
N ILE A 587 -38.20 7.81 -13.58
CA ILE A 587 -37.24 8.91 -13.49
C ILE A 587 -35.92 8.54 -14.15
N GLU A 588 -35.48 7.29 -14.04
CA GLU A 588 -34.30 6.79 -14.75
C GLU A 588 -34.41 6.98 -16.26
N LYS A 589 -35.57 6.63 -16.83
CA LYS A 589 -35.85 6.83 -18.26
C LYS A 589 -35.88 8.29 -18.69
N VAL A 590 -36.22 9.21 -17.79
CA VAL A 590 -36.37 10.63 -18.11
C VAL A 590 -35.08 11.42 -17.86
N CYS A 591 -34.38 11.14 -16.76
CA CYS A 591 -33.28 11.95 -16.27
C CYS A 591 -31.90 11.32 -16.46
N PHE A 592 -31.80 9.99 -16.53
CA PHE A 592 -30.52 9.26 -16.51
C PHE A 592 -30.33 8.43 -17.77
N VAL A 593 -30.19 9.11 -18.92
CA VAL A 593 -30.04 8.49 -20.24
C VAL A 593 -28.61 8.62 -20.74
N ALA A 594 -27.95 7.48 -20.95
CA ALA A 594 -26.60 7.35 -21.48
C ALA A 594 -26.62 7.20 -23.01
N THR A 595 -25.63 7.77 -23.69
CA THR A 595 -25.42 7.60 -25.14
C THR A 595 -24.33 6.58 -25.39
N MET A 596 -24.67 5.49 -26.07
CA MET A 596 -23.73 4.41 -26.38
C MET A 596 -22.87 4.74 -27.61
N PRO A 597 -21.72 4.07 -27.82
CA PRO A 597 -20.84 4.29 -28.98
C PRO A 597 -21.51 4.05 -30.34
N ASP A 598 -22.57 3.26 -30.37
CA ASP A 598 -23.41 2.98 -31.55
C ASP A 598 -24.47 4.06 -31.82
N GLY A 599 -24.53 5.12 -31.00
CA GLY A 599 -25.52 6.19 -31.07
C GLY A 599 -26.87 5.86 -30.42
N SER A 600 -27.04 4.66 -29.86
CA SER A 600 -28.26 4.30 -29.14
C SER A 600 -28.34 4.99 -27.78
N LYS A 601 -29.58 5.23 -27.31
CA LYS A 601 -29.85 5.81 -25.98
C LYS A 601 -30.30 4.72 -25.03
N LEU A 602 -29.54 4.49 -23.95
CA LEU A 602 -29.89 3.55 -22.89
C LEU A 602 -30.20 4.30 -21.60
N ALA A 603 -31.37 4.07 -21.01
CA ALA A 603 -31.70 4.57 -19.68
C ALA A 603 -31.18 3.59 -18.62
N ASP A 604 -29.96 3.82 -18.15
CA ASP A 604 -29.33 3.05 -17.07
C ASP A 604 -28.39 3.97 -16.28
N PHE A 605 -28.69 4.17 -15.00
CA PHE A 605 -27.89 5.03 -14.12
C PHE A 605 -26.43 4.59 -14.06
N ARG A 606 -26.15 3.28 -14.16
CA ARG A 606 -24.80 2.71 -14.02
C ARG A 606 -23.91 3.05 -15.20
N VAL A 607 -24.50 3.24 -16.38
CA VAL A 607 -23.78 3.67 -17.59
C VAL A 607 -23.76 5.18 -17.68
N TRP A 608 -24.84 5.84 -17.27
CA TRP A 608 -24.94 7.29 -17.26
C TRP A 608 -23.91 7.93 -16.31
N TRP A 609 -23.72 7.35 -15.12
CA TRP A 609 -22.83 7.93 -14.10
C TRP A 609 -21.37 8.05 -14.57
N PRO A 610 -20.70 7.01 -15.09
CA PRO A 610 -19.33 7.13 -15.61
C PRO A 610 -19.24 8.05 -16.83
N GLN A 611 -20.27 8.09 -17.69
CA GLN A 611 -20.27 9.02 -18.82
C GLN A 611 -20.42 10.48 -18.39
N PHE A 612 -21.20 10.75 -17.35
CA PHE A 612 -21.45 12.09 -16.83
C PHE A 612 -20.31 12.60 -15.94
N SER A 613 -19.81 11.75 -15.04
CA SER A 613 -18.84 12.13 -14.00
C SER A 613 -17.39 11.75 -14.32
N GLY A 614 -17.17 10.84 -15.27
CA GLY A 614 -15.86 10.22 -15.50
C GLY A 614 -15.43 9.22 -14.42
N LEU A 615 -16.27 8.96 -13.41
CA LEU A 615 -15.95 8.11 -12.25
C LEU A 615 -16.57 6.72 -12.37
N PRO A 616 -15.91 5.66 -11.86
CA PRO A 616 -16.44 4.30 -11.92
C PRO A 616 -17.70 4.13 -11.06
N PHE A 617 -18.52 3.14 -11.41
CA PHE A 617 -19.65 2.71 -10.59
C PHE A 617 -19.47 1.23 -10.23
N ASP A 618 -19.24 0.95 -8.95
CA ASP A 618 -19.10 -0.40 -8.40
C ASP A 618 -20.41 -0.84 -7.74
N GLN A 619 -20.79 -2.11 -7.94
CA GLN A 619 -21.96 -2.70 -7.26
C GLN A 619 -21.81 -2.67 -5.74
N ARG A 620 -20.62 -3.01 -5.24
CA ARG A 620 -20.25 -2.97 -3.83
C ARG A 620 -19.54 -1.66 -3.56
N ASN A 621 -20.23 -0.71 -2.96
CA ASN A 621 -19.75 0.66 -2.84
C ASN A 621 -20.00 1.29 -1.47
N CYS A 622 -19.45 2.49 -1.29
CA CYS A 622 -19.54 3.25 -0.05
C CYS A 622 -20.99 3.58 0.36
N LEU A 623 -21.90 3.78 -0.60
CA LEU A 623 -23.31 4.03 -0.30
C LEU A 623 -23.97 2.81 0.37
N VAL A 624 -23.78 1.61 -0.18
CA VAL A 624 -24.28 0.35 0.41
C VAL A 624 -23.81 0.24 1.85
N VAL A 625 -22.52 0.51 2.08
CA VAL A 625 -21.90 0.41 3.41
C VAL A 625 -22.45 1.48 4.35
N GLY A 626 -22.57 2.73 3.90
CA GLY A 626 -23.19 3.80 4.69
C GLY A 626 -24.59 3.43 5.19
N PHE A 627 -25.42 2.78 4.37
CA PHE A 627 -26.74 2.32 4.78
C PHE A 627 -26.69 1.22 5.84
N ILE A 628 -26.01 0.10 5.57
CA ILE A 628 -26.03 -1.05 6.48
C ILE A 628 -25.23 -0.79 7.77
N MET A 629 -24.13 -0.05 7.68
CA MET A 629 -23.31 0.35 8.81
C MET A 629 -24.03 1.41 9.64
N GLY A 630 -24.70 2.36 8.98
CA GLY A 630 -25.58 3.31 9.65
C GLY A 630 -26.70 2.60 10.42
N PHE A 631 -27.36 1.62 9.80
CA PHE A 631 -28.34 0.76 10.45
C PHE A 631 -27.80 0.07 11.71
N ALA A 632 -26.58 -0.46 11.65
CA ALA A 632 -25.93 -1.11 12.80
C ALA A 632 -25.58 -0.14 13.94
N VAL A 633 -25.35 1.14 13.64
CA VAL A 633 -24.93 2.16 14.61
C VAL A 633 -26.13 2.92 15.21
N ILE A 634 -27.25 3.01 14.49
CA ILE A 634 -28.48 3.67 14.96
C ILE A 634 -28.89 3.27 16.38
N PRO A 635 -29.01 1.98 16.75
CA PRO A 635 -29.53 1.63 18.07
C PRO A 635 -28.59 2.06 19.21
N VAL A 636 -27.28 2.08 18.97
CA VAL A 636 -26.30 2.57 19.96
C VAL A 636 -26.48 4.07 20.20
N ILE A 637 -26.56 4.88 19.14
CA ILE A 637 -26.79 6.32 19.26
C ILE A 637 -28.15 6.60 19.89
N PHE A 638 -29.18 5.90 19.42
CA PHE A 638 -30.56 6.07 19.88
C PHE A 638 -30.69 5.81 21.38
N THR A 639 -30.26 4.64 21.87
CA THR A 639 -30.50 4.25 23.27
C THR A 639 -29.80 5.21 24.23
N ILE A 640 -28.54 5.58 23.96
CA ILE A 640 -27.78 6.47 24.83
C ILE A 640 -28.33 7.91 24.76
N ALA A 641 -28.72 8.39 23.58
CA ALA A 641 -29.33 9.71 23.43
C ALA A 641 -30.71 9.77 24.12
N GLU A 642 -31.52 8.73 23.98
CA GLU A 642 -32.84 8.61 24.61
C GLU A 642 -32.73 8.63 26.14
N ASP A 643 -31.75 7.88 26.69
CA ASP A 643 -31.45 7.91 28.13
C ASP A 643 -31.03 9.31 28.59
N ALA A 644 -30.12 9.96 27.86
CA ALA A 644 -29.67 11.31 28.19
C ALA A 644 -30.82 12.33 28.21
N LEU A 645 -31.72 12.25 27.22
CA LEU A 645 -32.88 13.13 27.11
C LEU A 645 -33.94 12.84 28.18
N SER A 646 -34.17 11.57 28.51
CA SER A 646 -35.15 11.15 29.53
C SER A 646 -34.69 11.41 30.96
N ASN A 647 -33.38 11.55 31.19
CA ASN A 647 -32.81 11.86 32.50
C ASN A 647 -32.87 13.36 32.86
N VAL A 648 -33.33 14.22 31.95
CA VAL A 648 -33.56 15.63 32.27
C VAL A 648 -34.67 15.73 33.34
N PRO A 649 -34.43 16.45 34.46
CA PRO A 649 -35.39 16.50 35.56
C PRO A 649 -36.79 16.97 35.11
N PRO A 650 -37.85 16.19 35.39
CA PRO A 650 -39.22 16.57 35.01
C PRO A 650 -39.68 17.91 35.58
N SER A 651 -39.13 18.32 36.72
CA SER A 651 -39.46 19.61 37.35
C SER A 651 -39.12 20.80 36.46
N ILE A 652 -38.02 20.74 35.70
CA ILE A 652 -37.58 21.85 34.83
C ILE A 652 -38.41 21.86 33.54
N THR A 653 -38.75 20.69 33.00
CA THR A 653 -39.61 20.61 31.81
C THR A 653 -41.03 21.07 32.13
N SER A 654 -41.63 20.59 33.22
CA SER A 654 -42.95 21.04 33.68
C SER A 654 -42.99 22.53 34.05
N ALA A 655 -41.91 23.08 34.63
CA ALA A 655 -41.81 24.51 34.90
C ALA A 655 -41.83 25.33 33.58
N SER A 656 -41.10 24.88 32.56
CA SER A 656 -41.11 25.55 31.26
C SER A 656 -42.46 25.46 30.56
N GLU A 657 -43.15 24.32 30.64
CA GLU A 657 -44.51 24.16 30.12
C GLU A 657 -45.51 25.07 30.85
N ALA A 658 -45.37 25.22 32.17
CA ALA A 658 -46.21 26.12 32.98
C ALA A 658 -46.03 27.61 32.61
N LEU A 659 -44.87 27.99 32.07
CA LEU A 659 -44.61 29.33 31.51
C LEU A 659 -45.20 29.52 30.10
N GLY A 660 -45.96 28.53 29.58
CA GLY A 660 -46.60 28.59 28.27
C GLY A 660 -45.69 28.16 27.11
N ALA A 661 -44.52 27.58 27.38
CA ALA A 661 -43.67 27.02 26.33
C ALA A 661 -44.31 25.78 25.72
N SER A 662 -44.31 25.69 24.38
CA SER A 662 -44.70 24.47 23.67
C SER A 662 -43.68 23.35 23.88
N ARG A 663 -44.09 22.08 23.75
CA ARG A 663 -43.19 20.91 23.89
C ARG A 663 -41.92 21.04 23.04
N TRP A 664 -42.02 21.50 21.79
CA TRP A 664 -40.84 21.73 20.94
C TRP A 664 -39.92 22.84 21.45
N GLN A 665 -40.48 23.93 21.99
CA GLN A 665 -39.69 24.96 22.65
C GLN A 665 -38.97 24.37 23.86
N VAL A 666 -39.66 23.62 24.73
CA VAL A 666 -39.06 22.93 25.89
C VAL A 666 -37.92 22.00 25.46
N VAL A 667 -38.11 21.20 24.40
CA VAL A 667 -37.05 20.35 23.86
C VAL A 667 -35.83 21.17 23.43
N ARG A 668 -36.06 22.23 22.65
CA ARG A 668 -34.97 23.04 22.07
C ARG A 668 -34.23 23.88 23.12
N THR A 669 -34.93 24.43 24.11
CA THR A 669 -34.36 25.42 25.05
C THR A 669 -33.96 24.83 26.40
N VAL A 670 -34.55 23.70 26.80
CA VAL A 670 -34.31 23.08 28.11
C VAL A 670 -33.71 21.69 27.95
N VAL A 671 -34.41 20.76 27.30
CA VAL A 671 -34.03 19.34 27.29
C VAL A 671 -32.72 19.12 26.52
N LEU A 672 -32.64 19.61 25.28
CA LEU A 672 -31.49 19.38 24.42
C LEU A 672 -30.20 20.04 24.97
N PRO A 673 -30.21 21.28 25.49
CA PRO A 673 -29.04 21.88 26.13
C PRO A 673 -28.57 21.11 27.38
N ILE A 674 -29.50 20.67 28.24
CA ILE A 674 -29.15 19.93 29.46
C ILE A 674 -28.62 18.53 29.12
N ALA A 675 -29.23 17.86 28.15
CA ALA A 675 -28.82 16.53 27.69
C ALA A 675 -27.63 16.55 26.71
N ALA A 676 -27.15 17.72 26.29
CA ALA A 676 -26.19 17.87 25.19
C ALA A 676 -24.91 17.04 25.39
N ALA A 677 -24.38 16.98 26.61
CA ALA A 677 -23.20 16.17 26.93
C ALA A 677 -23.46 14.66 26.76
N GLY A 678 -24.66 14.18 27.10
CA GLY A 678 -25.08 12.80 26.91
C GLY A 678 -25.37 12.47 25.44
N VAL A 679 -26.06 13.35 24.72
CA VAL A 679 -26.29 13.21 23.27
C VAL A 679 -24.97 13.20 22.50
N PHE A 680 -24.04 14.09 22.85
CA PHE A 680 -22.71 14.09 22.27
C PHE A 680 -21.96 12.79 22.55
N SER A 681 -22.05 12.26 23.79
CA SER A 681 -21.47 10.96 24.13
C SER A 681 -22.05 9.81 23.29
N ALA A 682 -23.36 9.83 23.04
CA ALA A 682 -24.04 8.84 22.20
C ALA A 682 -23.50 8.85 20.76
N LEU A 683 -23.36 10.03 20.18
CA LEU A 683 -22.78 10.21 18.84
C LEU A 683 -21.34 9.69 18.77
N MET A 684 -20.55 9.94 19.83
CA MET A 684 -19.16 9.54 19.85
C MET A 684 -18.97 8.03 19.99
N ILE A 685 -19.80 7.37 20.81
CA ILE A 685 -19.79 5.92 20.92
C ILE A 685 -20.23 5.29 19.60
N GLY A 686 -21.23 5.86 18.93
CA GLY A 686 -21.63 5.44 17.59
C GLY A 686 -20.53 5.61 16.54
N PHE A 687 -19.86 6.76 16.55
CA PHE A 687 -18.71 7.05 15.68
C PHE A 687 -17.55 6.06 15.92
N GLY A 688 -17.17 5.82 17.17
CA GLY A 688 -16.09 4.89 17.52
C GLY A 688 -16.39 3.46 17.07
N ARG A 689 -17.64 3.02 17.22
CA ARG A 689 -18.11 1.72 16.71
C ARG A 689 -18.04 1.66 15.18
N ALA A 690 -18.41 2.74 14.49
CA ALA A 690 -18.32 2.85 13.04
C ALA A 690 -16.85 2.76 12.56
N VAL A 691 -15.93 3.53 13.14
CA VAL A 691 -14.51 3.48 12.76
C VAL A 691 -13.91 2.09 12.87
N GLY A 692 -14.30 1.34 13.92
CA GLY A 692 -13.84 -0.02 14.18
C GLY A 692 -14.64 -1.12 13.44
N GLU A 693 -15.60 -0.77 12.59
CA GLU A 693 -16.40 -1.78 11.89
C GLU A 693 -15.52 -2.54 10.89
N THR A 694 -15.62 -3.87 10.94
CA THR A 694 -14.72 -4.76 10.19
C THR A 694 -15.52 -5.61 9.21
N MET A 695 -16.51 -6.34 9.70
CA MET A 695 -17.15 -7.41 8.93
C MET A 695 -18.13 -6.88 7.90
N ILE A 696 -18.86 -5.82 8.24
CA ILE A 696 -19.73 -5.14 7.28
C ILE A 696 -18.90 -4.61 6.11
N VAL A 697 -17.77 -3.97 6.40
CA VAL A 697 -16.90 -3.36 5.38
C VAL A 697 -16.32 -4.42 4.45
N VAL A 698 -15.70 -5.47 5.02
CA VAL A 698 -15.07 -6.57 4.24
C VAL A 698 -16.06 -7.15 3.22
N MET A 699 -17.32 -7.34 3.62
CA MET A 699 -18.32 -7.98 2.76
C MET A 699 -18.98 -7.00 1.78
N ALA A 700 -19.26 -5.76 2.19
CA ALA A 700 -20.15 -4.86 1.45
C ALA A 700 -19.44 -3.86 0.53
N THR A 701 -18.13 -3.62 0.69
CA THR A 701 -17.37 -2.60 -0.08
C THR A 701 -16.59 -3.14 -1.28
N GLY A 702 -16.54 -4.46 -1.47
CA GLY A 702 -15.65 -5.08 -2.46
C GLY A 702 -14.17 -5.07 -2.07
N ASN A 703 -13.81 -4.49 -0.91
CA ASN A 703 -12.45 -4.52 -0.32
C ASN A 703 -11.36 -3.90 -1.21
N THR A 704 -11.71 -2.87 -1.99
CA THR A 704 -10.77 -2.17 -2.88
C THR A 704 -10.16 -0.95 -2.20
N PRO A 705 -8.83 -0.87 -2.03
CA PRO A 705 -8.16 0.26 -1.37
C PRO A 705 -8.03 1.47 -2.30
N VAL A 706 -9.16 2.00 -2.79
CA VAL A 706 -9.21 3.15 -3.70
C VAL A 706 -9.20 4.44 -2.90
N MET A 707 -8.37 5.40 -3.32
CA MET A 707 -8.32 6.73 -2.73
C MET A 707 -8.90 7.81 -3.65
N ASP A 708 -9.88 8.56 -3.13
CA ASP A 708 -10.44 9.76 -3.77
C ASP A 708 -9.61 11.00 -3.40
N GLN A 709 -9.65 12.09 -4.20
CA GLN A 709 -8.87 13.30 -3.93
C GLN A 709 -9.25 14.01 -2.61
N LEU A 710 -10.42 13.78 -2.02
CA LEU A 710 -10.73 14.31 -0.68
C LEU A 710 -9.72 13.80 0.37
N GLY A 711 -9.22 12.57 0.21
CA GLY A 711 -8.13 12.04 1.02
C GLY A 711 -6.82 12.80 0.83
N ARG A 712 -6.57 13.31 -0.38
CA ARG A 712 -5.41 14.15 -0.70
C ARG A 712 -5.55 15.58 -0.17
N LEU A 713 -6.76 16.13 -0.15
CA LEU A 713 -7.06 17.46 0.41
C LEU A 713 -6.81 17.52 1.94
N PHE A 714 -7.21 16.48 2.68
CA PHE A 714 -6.93 16.41 4.13
C PHE A 714 -5.43 16.32 4.46
N LEU A 715 -4.60 15.90 3.49
CA LEU A 715 -3.15 15.74 3.63
C LEU A 715 -2.36 16.91 3.02
N GLY A 716 -3.04 17.97 2.57
CA GLY A 716 -2.39 19.23 2.19
C GLY A 716 -1.64 19.19 0.86
N ASP A 717 -1.92 18.24 -0.04
CA ASP A 717 -1.35 18.22 -1.40
C ASP A 717 -2.00 19.32 -2.27
N PRO A 718 -1.27 20.39 -2.62
CA PRO A 718 -1.78 21.51 -3.39
C PRO A 718 -1.48 21.35 -4.88
N GLY A 719 -1.45 20.12 -5.43
CA GLY A 719 -1.52 19.83 -6.88
C GLY A 719 -2.77 20.40 -7.59
N LEU A 720 -3.40 21.42 -7.02
CA LEU A 720 -4.31 22.38 -7.62
C LEU A 720 -3.50 23.24 -8.59
N GLY A 721 -3.53 22.87 -9.86
CA GLY A 721 -3.47 23.87 -10.91
C GLY A 721 -4.44 25.00 -10.55
N ALA A 722 -3.92 26.22 -10.45
CA ALA A 722 -4.70 27.40 -10.14
C ALA A 722 -5.84 27.52 -11.17
N GLY A 723 -7.09 27.25 -10.77
CA GLY A 723 -8.24 27.63 -11.59
C GLY A 723 -9.54 26.83 -11.56
N GLN A 724 -9.71 25.76 -10.78
CA GLN A 724 -10.98 25.03 -10.82
C GLN A 724 -11.40 24.48 -9.45
N PHE A 725 -12.51 25.02 -8.92
CA PHE A 725 -13.36 24.34 -7.94
C PHE A 725 -14.43 23.55 -8.69
N PRO A 726 -14.35 22.21 -8.77
CA PRO A 726 -15.54 21.39 -8.87
C PRO A 726 -15.49 20.27 -7.82
N ILE A 727 -16.33 20.39 -6.79
CA ILE A 727 -16.57 19.35 -5.77
C ILE A 727 -17.13 18.05 -6.43
N ALA A 728 -17.52 18.11 -7.71
CA ALA A 728 -18.18 17.05 -8.46
C ALA A 728 -17.24 16.08 -9.23
N GLU A 729 -15.99 16.43 -9.53
CA GLU A 729 -15.13 15.55 -10.35
C GLU A 729 -14.41 14.45 -9.56
N HIS A 730 -14.44 14.48 -8.21
CA HIS A 730 -13.52 13.67 -7.41
C HIS A 730 -14.11 13.09 -6.09
N TRP A 731 -15.43 13.14 -5.90
CA TRP A 731 -16.13 12.51 -4.78
C TRP A 731 -17.00 11.36 -5.31
N ASN A 732 -16.58 10.11 -5.10
CA ASN A 732 -17.37 8.96 -5.53
C ASN A 732 -17.98 8.22 -4.32
N MET A 733 -19.31 8.23 -4.21
CA MET A 733 -20.02 7.37 -3.25
C MET A 733 -20.29 5.96 -3.79
N PHE A 734 -20.08 5.77 -5.09
CA PHE A 734 -20.33 4.55 -5.83
C PHE A 734 -19.07 3.72 -6.09
N ASN A 735 -17.91 4.07 -5.52
CA ASN A 735 -16.75 3.19 -5.51
C ASN A 735 -16.68 2.34 -4.24
N GLY A 736 -15.94 1.24 -4.33
CA GLY A 736 -15.50 0.48 -3.17
C GLY A 736 -14.52 1.26 -2.27
N MET A 737 -14.25 0.70 -1.09
CA MET A 737 -13.24 1.19 -0.17
C MET A 737 -12.67 0.03 0.65
N ARG A 738 -11.52 0.24 1.28
CA ARG A 738 -10.94 -0.69 2.25
C ARG A 738 -10.57 0.06 3.52
N THR A 739 -10.95 -0.44 4.68
CA THR A 739 -10.63 0.18 5.97
C THR A 739 -9.41 -0.47 6.61
N LEU A 740 -8.74 0.21 7.54
CA LEU A 740 -7.65 -0.37 8.33
C LEU A 740 -8.09 -1.65 9.06
N SER A 741 -9.27 -1.61 9.69
CA SER A 741 -9.86 -2.75 10.42
C SER A 741 -10.08 -3.96 9.50
N ALA A 742 -10.67 -3.74 8.32
CA ALA A 742 -10.89 -4.77 7.31
C ALA A 742 -9.57 -5.33 6.78
N ASN A 743 -8.59 -4.47 6.51
CA ASN A 743 -7.28 -4.88 6.02
C ASN A 743 -6.57 -5.81 6.98
N ILE A 744 -6.49 -5.43 8.26
CA ILE A 744 -5.87 -6.23 9.32
C ILE A 744 -6.59 -7.57 9.48
N ALA A 745 -7.92 -7.57 9.51
CA ALA A 745 -8.68 -8.80 9.74
C ALA A 745 -8.55 -9.83 8.60
N VAL A 746 -8.41 -9.36 7.35
CA VAL A 746 -8.29 -10.24 6.18
C VAL A 746 -6.86 -10.72 5.99
N GLU A 747 -5.86 -9.84 6.12
CA GLU A 747 -4.48 -10.18 5.71
C GLU A 747 -3.61 -10.71 6.85
N LEU A 748 -3.91 -10.40 8.12
CA LEU A 748 -3.07 -10.84 9.24
C LEU A 748 -2.98 -12.37 9.38
N PRO A 749 -4.07 -13.16 9.16
CA PRO A 749 -3.98 -14.62 9.19
C PRO A 749 -3.14 -15.23 8.05
N GLU A 750 -2.96 -14.51 6.94
CA GLU A 750 -2.24 -14.98 5.74
C GLU A 750 -0.78 -14.48 5.70
N ALA A 751 -0.44 -13.44 6.48
CA ALA A 751 0.89 -12.85 6.50
C ALA A 751 1.91 -13.74 7.21
N ALA A 752 3.05 -14.00 6.55
CA ALA A 752 4.15 -14.75 7.14
C ALA A 752 4.73 -14.01 8.36
N VAL A 753 4.92 -14.72 9.48
CA VAL A 753 5.41 -14.13 10.74
C VAL A 753 6.75 -13.43 10.51
N HIS A 754 6.90 -12.23 11.08
CA HIS A 754 8.07 -11.36 10.94
C HIS A 754 8.36 -10.82 9.53
N SER A 755 7.55 -11.14 8.52
CA SER A 755 7.65 -10.50 7.21
C SER A 755 7.34 -9.00 7.29
N THR A 756 7.79 -8.26 6.29
CA THR A 756 7.46 -6.83 6.15
C THR A 756 5.95 -6.61 6.11
N HIS A 757 5.22 -7.47 5.39
CA HIS A 757 3.76 -7.42 5.32
C HIS A 757 3.11 -7.60 6.70
N TYR A 758 3.52 -8.63 7.45
CA TYR A 758 3.02 -8.88 8.81
C TYR A 758 3.22 -7.67 9.71
N ARG A 759 4.44 -7.14 9.78
CA ARG A 759 4.76 -5.95 10.59
C ARG A 759 4.00 -4.71 10.13
N SER A 760 3.79 -4.55 8.83
CA SER A 760 3.01 -3.44 8.25
C SER A 760 1.55 -3.46 8.71
N LEU A 761 0.96 -4.64 8.92
CA LEU A 761 -0.38 -4.77 9.49
C LEU A 761 -0.42 -4.33 10.97
N PHE A 762 0.63 -4.61 11.75
CA PHE A 762 0.77 -4.07 13.11
C PHE A 762 0.91 -2.55 13.12
N LEU A 763 1.66 -1.98 12.16
CA LEU A 763 1.69 -0.53 11.95
C LEU A 763 0.29 0.01 11.64
N GLY A 764 -0.46 -0.65 10.76
CA GLY A 764 -1.86 -0.33 10.49
C GLY A 764 -2.73 -0.35 11.76
N ALA A 765 -2.54 -1.34 12.64
CA ALA A 765 -3.25 -1.42 13.93
C ALA A 765 -2.89 -0.26 14.86
N MET A 766 -1.61 0.11 14.93
CA MET A 766 -1.14 1.27 15.70
C MET A 766 -1.73 2.58 15.14
N VAL A 767 -1.79 2.74 13.81
CA VAL A 767 -2.41 3.90 13.17
C VAL A 767 -3.91 3.97 13.49
N LEU A 768 -4.62 2.86 13.41
CA LEU A 768 -6.05 2.80 13.79
C LEU A 768 -6.25 3.17 15.27
N PHE A 769 -5.39 2.65 16.15
CA PHE A 769 -5.40 3.02 17.56
C PHE A 769 -5.14 4.52 17.76
N LEU A 770 -4.10 5.07 17.14
CA LEU A 770 -3.76 6.48 17.28
C LEU A 770 -4.88 7.38 16.76
N MET A 771 -5.47 7.03 15.61
CA MET A 771 -6.60 7.75 15.03
C MET A 771 -7.81 7.74 15.97
N THR A 772 -8.20 6.58 16.49
CA THR A 772 -9.33 6.48 17.43
C THR A 772 -9.03 7.17 18.76
N PHE A 773 -7.79 7.08 19.26
CA PHE A 773 -7.35 7.76 20.48
C PHE A 773 -7.43 9.28 20.35
N VAL A 774 -6.91 9.85 19.26
CA VAL A 774 -6.95 11.30 18.99
C VAL A 774 -8.41 11.77 18.89
N LEU A 775 -9.24 11.07 18.12
CA LEU A 775 -10.65 11.44 17.94
C LEU A 775 -11.43 11.34 19.26
N ASN A 776 -11.23 10.28 20.04
CA ASN A 776 -11.86 10.13 21.35
C ASN A 776 -11.37 11.16 22.37
N THR A 777 -10.09 11.56 22.30
CA THR A 777 -9.53 12.60 23.17
C THR A 777 -10.14 13.96 22.85
N ILE A 778 -10.21 14.34 21.57
CA ILE A 778 -10.87 15.57 21.12
C ILE A 778 -12.33 15.59 21.56
N ALA A 779 -13.01 14.45 21.40
CA ALA A 779 -14.39 14.29 21.83
C ALA A 779 -14.56 14.47 23.34
N GLU A 780 -13.73 13.83 24.16
CA GLU A 780 -13.82 13.94 25.62
C GLU A 780 -13.59 15.39 26.08
N VAL A 781 -12.61 16.09 25.49
CA VAL A 781 -12.36 17.51 25.77
C VAL A 781 -13.59 18.36 25.41
N LEU A 782 -14.24 18.10 24.27
CA LEU A 782 -15.45 18.82 23.88
C LEU A 782 -16.62 18.51 24.82
N ARG A 783 -16.77 17.25 25.25
CA ARG A 783 -17.79 16.82 26.21
C ARG A 783 -17.66 17.54 27.55
N GLN A 784 -16.44 17.64 28.07
CA GLN A 784 -16.18 18.34 29.33
C GLN A 784 -16.56 19.82 29.24
N ARG A 785 -16.17 20.50 28.14
CA ARG A 785 -16.56 21.89 27.89
C ARG A 785 -18.09 22.08 27.82
N LEU A 786 -18.80 21.17 27.16
CA LEU A 786 -20.27 21.21 27.10
C LEU A 786 -20.88 21.03 28.49
N ARG A 787 -20.36 20.08 29.28
CA ARG A 787 -20.85 19.84 30.65
C ARG A 787 -20.61 21.03 31.58
N GLU A 788 -19.46 21.70 31.47
CA GLU A 788 -19.18 22.92 32.24
C GLU A 788 -20.10 24.07 31.86
N ARG A 789 -20.34 24.26 30.56
CA ARG A 789 -21.20 25.34 30.05
C ARG A 789 -22.66 25.21 30.49
N PHE A 790 -23.17 23.99 30.61
CA PHE A 790 -24.56 23.69 30.97
C PHE A 790 -24.72 23.15 32.39
N LYS A 791 -23.71 23.32 33.24
CA LYS A 791 -23.77 22.95 34.66
C LYS A 791 -24.79 23.85 35.36
N ILE A 792 -25.98 23.30 35.62
CA ILE A 792 -27.00 23.97 36.43
C ILE A 792 -26.50 23.91 37.88
N VAL A 793 -26.33 25.07 38.51
CA VAL A 793 -26.00 25.23 39.94
C VAL A 793 -27.21 24.83 40.78
#